data_AF-A0AAU5KKI6-F1
#
_entry.id   AF-A0AAU5KKI6-F1
#
_cell.length_a   1.000
_cell.length_b   1.000
_cell.length_c   1.000
_cell.angle_alpha   90.00
_cell.angle_beta   90.00
_cell.angle_gamma   90.00
#
_symmetry.space_group_name_H-M   'P 1'
#
loop_
_entity.id
_entity.type
_entity.pdbx_description
1 polymer ?
#
loop_
_entity_poly.entity_id
_entity_poly.type
_entity_poly.pdbx_seq_one_letter_code
_entity_poly.pdbx_strand_id
1 'polypeptide(L)'
;MRERTGLRRGPTPDEPVPRAATGPGGGSVRQDLSGPLRGLIGGQCLGQAGDGLAQIAFAQFVLFDVGRGATPGRIALVLAVTLLPFSLLGPFAGVLLDRFDRRRTLVVVSVLRAVLVLAGAVIVAQRWTPAAYVATLLLLSSSRLVLTAKGAALPRTVPRERLVPANALSALAGSASAFLGAVGGSQFVGWSAAAGFMAAGLLYVAAALVFAPLPYLGGRGAGAGAERVLVRLRRVAVDLWDGVKVAGGSTAIRRPLLAVATHRLLLGAGFVLLVLVADSQYGLKASGYGIALAVTGVATFAASAAAPPLAARYGARALLPAAFLPAAAAAYVGGLLPSIWVLVPCVGVAAFAFQVLKVCTDALVGGATPDAARGRVFAIYDMLYNVSFVLAGLVMVPWWQSGHQRALLWWVAAGFTAGWVVFGAVEQGWRPRERLAHRLTGGRQRRAKLPGRYRGRLGALAVGMLPALAFPAPAWWWLAWFALVPLTLVVRAAPTRREGVLRAWWGLAGFEMATQYWLVPDIGPALALAGVLLGALWLPWGWAVHRLLAAPLTGRRTVAALVVVPSAWLCAEGARSWQSLGGPWALLGATQWNQPEMLSTAALGGVWLTGFLVAVVNTALAVVLIQRRLRLRVAALITAAGCLAAGPLWSAVRPGLPVTGSVPVAVVQPGVATPAEQQAFEVAATGRLAAQHPALVVWGESSLADNVNSGVSSNASLAALARTVGGDLLVNGDAPAADGSGFYKQSLLIDPGGVLGTYAKIRLVPFGEYIPFRSALGWLTGISKAAPTNVLRGDRTVVMRAGPVGFGPLICYESTFPDMARTEVAHGARLLVYQTSTSTFQGSWAQPQHASLAAVRAVETGRPAVQVGLTGDSAVFDAHGHLLAWHGDGYRGAFVTQVPLVSGTTPYQRTGDWMLAVAFTVLAGAVTAAGLGRGRP
;
A
#
# COMPACT_ATOMS: atom_id res chain seq x y z
N MET A 1 17.90 37.10 -71.41
CA MET A 1 18.13 38.22 -70.46
C MET A 1 16.76 38.63 -69.89
N ARG A 2 16.53 38.45 -68.57
CA ARG A 2 15.43 38.95 -67.68
C ARG A 2 13.96 38.63 -68.08
N GLU A 3 13.15 37.89 -67.31
CA GLU A 3 12.53 38.04 -65.96
C GLU A 3 11.12 38.70 -65.91
N ARG A 4 10.14 37.89 -65.42
CA ARG A 4 8.98 38.13 -64.53
C ARG A 4 7.95 39.22 -64.91
N THR A 5 6.65 38.90 -64.96
CA THR A 5 5.76 38.91 -63.77
C THR A 5 4.54 37.99 -63.97
N GLY A 6 4.31 37.07 -63.02
CA GLY A 6 3.14 36.21 -62.97
C GLY A 6 2.39 36.40 -61.65
N LEU A 7 1.22 37.03 -61.71
CA LEU A 7 0.25 37.11 -60.62
C LEU A 7 -0.65 35.85 -60.69
N ARG A 8 -0.41 34.86 -59.81
CA ARG A 8 -1.34 33.74 -59.61
C ARG A 8 -2.45 34.16 -58.64
N ARG A 9 -3.70 34.15 -59.15
CA ARG A 9 -4.94 34.19 -58.35
C ARG A 9 -4.95 33.02 -57.35
N GLY A 10 -5.33 33.29 -56.10
CA GLY A 10 -5.57 32.25 -55.10
C GLY A 10 -6.82 31.40 -55.42
N PRO A 11 -6.92 30.16 -54.90
CA PRO A 11 -8.01 29.26 -55.23
C PRO A 11 -9.34 29.67 -54.58
N THR A 12 -10.45 29.45 -55.29
CA THR A 12 -11.83 29.70 -54.86
C THR A 12 -12.37 28.59 -53.94
N PRO A 13 -13.47 28.83 -53.18
CA PRO A 13 -13.91 27.94 -52.10
C PRO A 13 -14.50 26.57 -52.50
N ASP A 14 -14.63 26.27 -53.80
CA ASP A 14 -15.33 25.08 -54.31
C ASP A 14 -14.45 24.13 -55.15
N GLU A 15 -13.11 24.28 -55.15
CA GLU A 15 -12.24 23.27 -55.76
C GLU A 15 -12.08 22.02 -54.86
N PRO A 16 -12.40 20.82 -55.34
CA PRO A 16 -12.12 19.59 -54.60
C PRO A 16 -10.61 19.36 -54.56
N VAL A 17 -10.01 19.58 -53.38
CA VAL A 17 -8.62 19.18 -53.07
C VAL A 17 -8.45 17.67 -53.35
N PRO A 18 -7.31 17.21 -53.91
CA PRO A 18 -7.17 15.84 -54.39
C PRO A 18 -7.49 14.84 -53.28
N ARG A 19 -8.46 13.95 -53.55
CA ARG A 19 -8.71 12.78 -52.70
C ARG A 19 -7.40 12.00 -52.60
N ALA A 20 -6.93 11.79 -51.37
CA ALA A 20 -5.81 10.89 -51.12
C ALA A 20 -6.08 9.55 -51.84
N ALA A 21 -5.11 9.14 -52.64
CA ALA A 21 -5.20 8.02 -53.58
C ALA A 21 -5.87 6.79 -52.94
N THR A 22 -6.94 6.33 -53.58
CA THR A 22 -7.55 5.01 -53.33
C THR A 22 -6.64 3.94 -53.93
N GLY A 23 -5.58 3.58 -53.22
CA GLY A 23 -4.86 2.32 -53.42
C GLY A 23 -5.27 1.31 -52.35
N PRO A 24 -5.48 0.02 -52.68
CA PRO A 24 -5.74 -1.02 -51.68
C PRO A 24 -4.43 -1.32 -50.94
N GLY A 25 -4.09 -0.53 -49.93
CA GLY A 25 -2.84 -0.65 -49.18
C GLY A 25 -3.06 -0.61 -47.67
N GLY A 26 -2.74 -1.72 -47.01
CA GLY A 26 -2.78 -1.92 -45.55
C GLY A 26 -1.87 -0.98 -44.74
N GLY A 27 -2.18 0.31 -44.70
CA GLY A 27 -1.51 1.28 -43.84
C GLY A 27 -2.06 1.29 -42.41
N SER A 28 -1.17 1.26 -41.41
CA SER A 28 -1.54 1.35 -39.99
C SER A 28 -1.69 2.80 -39.52
N VAL A 29 -2.45 3.04 -38.43
CA VAL A 29 -2.58 4.38 -37.80
C VAL A 29 -1.21 5.01 -37.46
N ARG A 30 -0.15 4.20 -37.29
CA ARG A 30 1.23 4.70 -37.11
C ARG A 30 1.74 5.50 -38.31
N GLN A 31 1.30 5.17 -39.54
CA GLN A 31 1.70 5.89 -40.74
C GLN A 31 1.00 7.25 -40.86
N ASP A 32 -0.25 7.36 -40.40
CA ASP A 32 -1.01 8.64 -40.40
C ASP A 32 -0.42 9.66 -39.40
N LEU A 33 0.38 9.22 -38.42
CA LEU A 33 1.12 10.09 -37.49
C LEU A 33 2.29 10.84 -38.14
N SER A 34 2.59 10.63 -39.41
CA SER A 34 3.52 11.49 -40.16
C SER A 34 2.86 12.77 -40.69
N GLY A 35 1.53 12.86 -40.68
CA GLY A 35 0.75 13.95 -41.26
C GLY A 35 0.04 14.87 -40.24
N PRO A 36 -1.03 15.58 -40.68
CA PRO A 36 -1.77 16.55 -39.85
C PRO A 36 -2.34 15.99 -38.55
N LEU A 37 -2.57 14.67 -38.49
CA LEU A 37 -3.04 13.97 -37.29
C LEU A 37 -2.06 14.13 -36.11
N ARG A 38 -0.75 14.15 -36.35
CA ARG A 38 0.26 14.32 -35.29
C ARG A 38 0.21 15.71 -34.68
N GLY A 39 0.07 16.76 -35.50
CA GLY A 39 -0.11 18.12 -34.99
C GLY A 39 -1.42 18.27 -34.20
N LEU A 40 -2.50 17.65 -34.68
CA LEU A 40 -3.80 17.69 -34.01
C LEU A 40 -3.78 16.98 -32.64
N ILE A 41 -3.16 15.80 -32.54
CA ILE A 41 -3.00 15.06 -31.28
C ILE A 41 -1.96 15.73 -30.37
N GLY A 42 -0.84 16.19 -30.92
CA GLY A 42 0.22 16.84 -30.16
C GLY A 42 -0.24 18.11 -29.45
N GLY A 43 -0.95 18.99 -30.17
CA GLY A 43 -1.54 20.19 -29.58
C GLY A 43 -2.60 19.88 -28.52
N GLN A 44 -3.41 18.83 -28.73
CA GLN A 44 -4.35 18.34 -27.71
C GLN A 44 -3.61 17.87 -26.46
N CYS A 45 -2.57 17.05 -26.59
CA CYS A 45 -1.81 16.52 -25.46
C CYS A 45 -1.19 17.64 -24.63
N LEU A 46 -0.55 18.63 -25.28
CA LEU A 46 -0.01 19.81 -24.61
C LEU A 46 -1.10 20.60 -23.87
N GLY A 47 -2.23 20.87 -24.54
CA GLY A 47 -3.36 21.56 -23.93
C GLY A 47 -3.98 20.80 -22.76
N GLN A 48 -4.10 19.48 -22.84
CA GLN A 48 -4.66 18.69 -21.76
C GLN A 48 -3.69 18.51 -20.59
N ALA A 49 -2.38 18.42 -20.84
CA ALA A 49 -1.37 18.50 -19.79
C ALA A 49 -1.43 19.85 -19.06
N GLY A 50 -1.59 20.95 -19.80
CA GLY A 50 -1.83 22.28 -19.23
C GLY A 50 -3.09 22.34 -18.36
N ASP A 51 -4.19 21.69 -18.78
CA ASP A 51 -5.42 21.61 -17.97
C ASP A 51 -5.17 20.91 -16.64
N GLY A 52 -4.53 19.73 -16.66
CA GLY A 52 -4.25 18.97 -15.45
C GLY A 52 -3.39 19.76 -14.48
N LEU A 53 -2.39 20.47 -14.99
CA LEU A 53 -1.48 21.29 -14.19
C LEU A 53 -2.20 22.50 -13.58
N ALA A 54 -3.00 23.23 -14.37
CA ALA A 54 -3.81 24.35 -13.89
C ALA A 54 -4.86 23.92 -12.85
N GLN A 55 -5.47 22.74 -13.02
CA GLN A 55 -6.42 22.18 -12.04
C GLN A 55 -5.77 21.92 -10.68
N ILE A 56 -4.55 21.40 -10.66
CA ILE A 56 -3.80 21.15 -9.41
C ILE A 56 -3.32 22.46 -8.79
N ALA A 57 -2.80 23.39 -9.59
CA ALA A 57 -2.41 24.72 -9.13
C ALA A 57 -3.57 25.44 -8.45
N PHE A 58 -4.76 25.38 -9.06
CA PHE A 58 -5.97 25.94 -8.50
C PHE A 58 -6.41 25.23 -7.21
N ALA A 59 -6.37 23.90 -7.17
CA ALA A 59 -6.69 23.14 -5.98
C ALA A 59 -5.75 23.48 -4.81
N GLN A 60 -4.45 23.63 -5.07
CA GLN A 60 -3.47 24.06 -4.06
C GLN A 60 -3.81 25.42 -3.48
N PHE A 61 -4.08 26.39 -4.37
CA PHE A 61 -4.39 27.74 -3.96
C PHE A 61 -5.63 27.80 -3.05
N VAL A 62 -6.73 27.18 -3.49
CA VAL A 62 -8.02 27.22 -2.80
C VAL A 62 -8.00 26.43 -1.49
N LEU A 63 -7.40 25.24 -1.49
CA LEU A 63 -7.43 24.35 -0.33
C LEU A 63 -6.37 24.71 0.71
N PHE A 64 -5.19 25.17 0.27
CA PHE A 64 -4.01 25.21 1.15
C PHE A 64 -3.28 26.56 1.21
N ASP A 65 -3.28 27.40 0.17
CA ASP A 65 -2.57 28.69 0.22
C ASP A 65 -3.42 29.82 0.85
N VAL A 66 -4.73 29.85 0.55
CA VAL A 66 -5.68 30.81 1.14
C VAL A 66 -6.63 30.14 2.14
N GLY A 67 -6.83 28.83 2.01
CA GLY A 67 -7.68 28.06 2.92
C GLY A 67 -6.97 27.72 4.24
N ARG A 68 -7.71 27.69 5.35
CA ARG A 68 -7.33 26.97 6.58
C ARG A 68 -7.39 25.43 6.40
N GLY A 69 -6.81 24.89 5.32
CA GLY A 69 -6.83 23.45 4.99
C GLY A 69 -8.04 22.97 4.18
N ALA A 70 -8.03 21.67 3.87
CA ALA A 70 -9.04 21.02 3.05
C ALA A 70 -10.34 20.80 3.84
N THR A 71 -11.48 21.22 3.27
CA THR A 71 -12.81 20.93 3.80
C THR A 71 -13.70 20.36 2.69
N PRO A 72 -14.72 19.54 3.00
CA PRO A 72 -15.60 18.97 1.98
C PRO A 72 -16.23 20.04 1.08
N GLY A 73 -16.62 21.19 1.65
CA GLY A 73 -17.21 22.29 0.91
C GLY A 73 -16.24 22.96 -0.06
N ARG A 74 -14.97 23.19 0.34
CA ARG A 74 -13.96 23.73 -0.58
C ARG A 74 -13.56 22.73 -1.65
N ILE A 75 -13.43 21.44 -1.29
CA ILE A 75 -13.17 20.38 -2.27
C ILE A 75 -14.33 20.31 -3.28
N ALA A 76 -15.58 20.39 -2.82
CA ALA A 76 -16.75 20.44 -3.69
C ALA A 76 -16.72 21.65 -4.64
N LEU A 77 -16.27 22.82 -4.17
CA LEU A 77 -16.15 24.02 -4.99
C LEU A 77 -15.02 23.91 -6.03
N VAL A 78 -13.89 23.30 -5.66
CA VAL A 78 -12.83 22.93 -6.61
C VAL A 78 -13.35 21.95 -7.66
N LEU A 79 -14.07 20.91 -7.25
CA LEU A 79 -14.69 19.95 -8.17
C LEU A 79 -15.74 20.62 -9.07
N ALA A 80 -16.53 21.55 -8.55
CA ALA A 80 -17.54 22.29 -9.30
C ALA A 80 -16.90 23.12 -10.42
N VAL A 81 -15.89 23.93 -10.09
CA VAL A 81 -15.17 24.75 -11.07
C VAL A 81 -14.43 23.89 -12.10
N THR A 82 -13.97 22.71 -11.72
CA THR A 82 -13.22 21.83 -12.63
C THR A 82 -14.08 20.99 -13.55
N LEU A 83 -15.26 20.55 -13.11
CA LEU A 83 -16.10 19.57 -13.85
C LEU A 83 -17.35 20.18 -14.48
N LEU A 84 -17.98 21.19 -13.87
CA LEU A 84 -19.22 21.75 -14.38
C LEU A 84 -19.09 22.48 -15.73
N PRO A 85 -17.96 23.16 -16.06
CA PRO A 85 -17.80 23.76 -17.39
C PRO A 85 -18.04 22.78 -18.54
N PHE A 86 -17.57 21.53 -18.41
CA PHE A 86 -17.78 20.49 -19.41
C PHE A 86 -19.26 20.13 -19.59
N SER A 87 -20.04 20.22 -18.53
CA SER A 87 -21.48 19.90 -18.50
C SER A 87 -22.34 21.05 -19.01
N LEU A 88 -22.01 22.28 -18.60
CA LEU A 88 -22.79 23.46 -18.92
C LEU A 88 -22.55 23.95 -20.35
N LEU A 89 -21.30 23.92 -20.84
CA LEU A 89 -20.96 24.41 -22.18
C LEU A 89 -20.96 23.33 -23.25
N GLY A 90 -20.85 22.05 -22.86
CA GLY A 90 -20.78 20.92 -23.78
C GLY A 90 -21.87 20.92 -24.87
N PRO A 91 -23.17 21.06 -24.50
CA PRO A 91 -24.28 21.10 -25.46
C PRO A 91 -24.25 22.29 -26.43
N PHE A 92 -23.61 23.40 -26.06
CA PHE A 92 -23.61 24.65 -26.83
C PHE A 92 -22.33 24.86 -27.66
N ALA A 93 -21.23 24.18 -27.31
CA ALA A 93 -19.93 24.34 -27.95
C ALA A 93 -19.95 24.09 -29.46
N GLY A 94 -20.72 23.11 -29.94
CA GLY A 94 -20.84 22.81 -31.38
C GLY A 94 -21.46 23.97 -32.18
N VAL A 95 -22.53 24.59 -31.63
CA VAL A 95 -23.24 25.72 -32.27
C VAL A 95 -22.32 26.94 -32.41
N LEU A 96 -21.46 27.17 -31.43
CA LEU A 96 -20.46 28.25 -31.46
C LEU A 96 -19.37 27.98 -32.50
N LEU A 97 -18.94 26.73 -32.63
CA LEU A 97 -17.81 26.33 -33.49
C LEU A 97 -18.13 26.26 -34.97
N ASP A 98 -19.38 26.04 -35.36
CA ASP A 98 -19.78 25.92 -36.76
C ASP A 98 -19.54 27.21 -37.58
N ARG A 99 -19.35 28.34 -36.91
CA ARG A 99 -19.11 29.67 -37.51
C ARG A 99 -17.65 30.06 -37.68
N PHE A 100 -16.72 29.28 -37.12
CA PHE A 100 -15.31 29.64 -37.12
C PHE A 100 -14.50 28.58 -37.85
N ASP A 101 -13.43 29.05 -38.49
CA ASP A 101 -12.38 28.16 -38.99
C ASP A 101 -11.83 27.35 -37.81
N ARG A 102 -11.87 26.03 -37.93
CA ARG A 102 -11.49 25.13 -36.83
C ARG A 102 -10.00 25.21 -36.49
N ARG A 103 -9.11 25.44 -37.47
CA ARG A 103 -7.67 25.67 -37.21
C ARG A 103 -7.49 26.98 -36.45
N ARG A 104 -8.10 28.06 -36.92
CA ARG A 104 -8.02 29.37 -36.24
C ARG A 104 -8.58 29.29 -34.83
N THR A 105 -9.66 28.53 -34.63
CA THR A 105 -10.26 28.33 -33.31
C THR A 105 -9.31 27.59 -32.36
N LEU A 106 -8.65 26.52 -32.82
CA LEU A 106 -7.66 25.80 -32.03
C LEU A 106 -6.49 26.71 -31.59
N VAL A 107 -6.00 27.57 -32.49
CA VAL A 107 -4.91 28.51 -32.19
C VAL A 107 -5.37 29.62 -31.23
N VAL A 108 -6.44 30.36 -31.59
CA VAL A 108 -6.93 31.51 -30.83
C VAL A 108 -7.36 31.11 -29.42
N VAL A 109 -8.07 29.98 -29.27
CA VAL A 109 -8.49 29.51 -27.94
C VAL A 109 -7.29 29.04 -27.12
N SER A 110 -6.25 28.47 -27.74
CA SER A 110 -5.02 28.10 -27.00
C SER A 110 -4.25 29.34 -26.54
N VAL A 111 -4.18 30.41 -27.34
CA VAL A 111 -3.60 31.69 -26.91
C VAL A 111 -4.43 32.33 -25.80
N LEU A 112 -5.76 32.33 -25.91
CA LEU A 112 -6.66 32.80 -24.86
C LEU A 112 -6.41 32.06 -23.54
N ARG A 113 -6.22 30.74 -23.60
CA ARG A 113 -5.89 29.92 -22.43
C ARG A 113 -4.55 30.28 -21.80
N ALA A 114 -3.53 30.58 -22.61
CA ALA A 114 -2.25 31.09 -22.12
C ALA A 114 -2.42 32.44 -21.39
N VAL A 115 -3.23 33.34 -21.93
CA VAL A 115 -3.52 34.63 -21.26
C VAL A 115 -4.29 34.42 -19.95
N LEU A 116 -5.35 33.62 -19.97
CA LEU A 116 -6.18 33.34 -18.80
C LEU A 116 -5.38 32.69 -17.66
N VAL A 117 -4.46 31.79 -17.99
CA VAL A 117 -3.65 31.10 -16.98
C VAL A 117 -2.55 32.00 -16.41
N LEU A 118 -1.96 32.91 -17.21
CA LEU A 118 -1.04 33.93 -16.72
C LEU A 118 -1.74 34.96 -15.83
N ALA A 119 -2.94 35.41 -16.22
CA ALA A 119 -3.78 36.23 -15.35
C ALA A 119 -4.12 35.48 -14.05
N GLY A 120 -4.43 34.18 -14.14
CA GLY A 120 -4.61 33.30 -12.99
C GLY A 120 -3.40 33.26 -12.06
N ALA A 121 -2.17 33.18 -12.60
CA ALA A 121 -0.95 33.23 -11.82
C ALA A 121 -0.82 34.53 -11.01
N VAL A 122 -1.12 35.68 -11.62
CA VAL A 122 -1.11 37.00 -10.95
C VAL A 122 -2.18 37.07 -9.86
N ILE A 123 -3.41 36.66 -10.18
CA ILE A 123 -4.54 36.64 -9.24
C ILE A 123 -4.24 35.79 -8.01
N VAL A 124 -3.64 34.61 -8.22
CA VAL A 124 -3.23 33.68 -7.16
C VAL A 124 -2.08 34.24 -6.33
N ALA A 125 -1.08 34.87 -6.97
CA ALA A 125 0.01 35.54 -6.27
C ALA A 125 -0.49 36.68 -5.37
N GLN A 126 -1.53 37.41 -5.81
CA GLN A 126 -2.21 38.45 -5.03
C GLN A 126 -3.25 37.91 -4.04
N ARG A 127 -3.44 36.58 -3.97
CA ARG A 127 -4.39 35.90 -3.08
C ARG A 127 -5.87 36.29 -3.26
N TRP A 128 -6.26 36.72 -4.46
CA TRP A 128 -7.63 37.18 -4.73
C TRP A 128 -8.57 36.02 -5.10
N THR A 129 -9.16 35.42 -4.06
CA THR A 129 -9.86 34.12 -4.17
C THR A 129 -11.07 34.11 -5.12
N PRO A 130 -12.03 35.07 -5.08
CA PRO A 130 -13.17 35.08 -6.01
C PRO A 130 -12.72 35.18 -7.47
N ALA A 131 -11.71 36.01 -7.76
CA ALA A 131 -11.16 36.15 -9.10
C ALA A 131 -10.48 34.86 -9.59
N ALA A 132 -9.83 34.09 -8.70
CA ALA A 132 -9.21 32.81 -9.05
C ALA A 132 -10.24 31.76 -9.47
N TYR A 133 -11.41 31.72 -8.80
CA TYR A 133 -12.54 30.86 -9.19
C TYR A 133 -13.02 31.22 -10.60
N VAL A 134 -13.25 32.50 -10.88
CA VAL A 134 -13.73 32.97 -12.19
C VAL A 134 -12.71 32.70 -13.30
N ALA A 135 -11.43 33.04 -13.07
CA ALA A 135 -10.37 32.82 -14.05
C ALA A 135 -10.20 31.35 -14.41
N THR A 136 -10.21 30.46 -13.41
CA THR A 136 -10.08 29.00 -13.62
C THR A 136 -11.33 28.43 -14.30
N LEU A 137 -12.52 28.91 -13.94
CA LEU A 137 -13.76 28.52 -14.59
C LEU A 137 -13.74 28.88 -16.08
N LEU A 138 -13.33 30.10 -16.43
CA LEU A 138 -13.19 30.54 -17.82
C LEU A 138 -12.12 29.74 -18.57
N LEU A 139 -10.99 29.46 -17.91
CA LEU A 139 -9.91 28.65 -18.47
C LEU A 139 -10.40 27.25 -18.84
N LEU A 140 -11.03 26.53 -17.90
CA LEU A 140 -11.49 25.16 -18.13
C LEU A 140 -12.71 25.11 -19.07
N SER A 141 -13.55 26.14 -19.05
CA SER A 141 -14.62 26.36 -20.04
C SER A 141 -14.08 26.41 -21.47
N SER A 142 -12.98 27.14 -21.68
CA SER A 142 -12.38 27.27 -23.01
C SER A 142 -11.72 25.96 -23.50
N SER A 143 -11.28 25.08 -22.59
CA SER A 143 -10.77 23.75 -22.96
C SER A 143 -11.82 22.91 -23.71
N ARG A 144 -13.10 23.04 -23.34
CA ARG A 144 -14.20 22.33 -24.02
C ARG A 144 -14.33 22.75 -25.49
N LEU A 145 -14.07 24.01 -25.82
CA LEU A 145 -14.10 24.51 -27.20
C LEU A 145 -12.98 23.89 -28.04
N VAL A 146 -11.76 23.76 -27.48
CA VAL A 146 -10.63 23.10 -28.16
C VAL A 146 -10.95 21.64 -28.47
N LEU A 147 -11.46 20.90 -27.48
CA LEU A 147 -11.79 19.48 -27.65
C LEU A 147 -12.91 19.26 -28.69
N THR A 148 -13.91 20.15 -28.70
CA THR A 148 -15.02 20.09 -29.67
C THR A 148 -14.54 20.47 -31.07
N ALA A 149 -13.72 21.52 -31.21
CA ALA A 149 -13.14 21.93 -32.49
C ALA A 149 -12.27 20.83 -33.10
N LYS A 150 -11.45 20.19 -32.25
CA LYS A 150 -10.62 19.05 -32.63
C LYS A 150 -11.45 17.83 -33.02
N GLY A 151 -12.49 17.51 -32.26
CA GLY A 151 -13.40 16.39 -32.60
C GLY A 151 -14.03 16.59 -33.98
N ALA A 152 -14.40 17.82 -34.30
CA ALA A 152 -14.92 18.18 -35.62
C ALA A 152 -13.84 18.18 -36.72
N ALA A 153 -12.57 18.46 -36.39
CA ALA A 153 -11.45 18.47 -37.32
C ALA A 153 -10.89 17.08 -37.64
N LEU A 154 -11.00 16.12 -36.72
CA LEU A 154 -10.43 14.78 -36.85
C LEU A 154 -10.82 14.07 -38.16
N PRO A 155 -12.09 14.13 -38.65
CA PRO A 155 -12.48 13.51 -39.91
C PRO A 155 -11.82 14.05 -41.18
N ARG A 156 -11.13 15.20 -41.10
CA ARG A 156 -10.37 15.77 -42.21
C ARG A 156 -8.89 15.40 -42.18
N THR A 157 -8.44 14.69 -41.15
CA THR A 157 -7.03 14.31 -40.98
C THR A 157 -6.74 12.85 -41.28
N VAL A 158 -7.77 12.00 -41.30
CA VAL A 158 -7.64 10.56 -41.58
C VAL A 158 -8.81 10.06 -42.46
N PRO A 159 -8.61 8.99 -43.26
CA PRO A 159 -9.69 8.36 -44.02
C PRO A 159 -10.81 7.81 -43.15
N ARG A 160 -12.03 7.68 -43.70
CA ARG A 160 -13.24 7.26 -42.96
C ARG A 160 -13.08 5.91 -42.27
N GLU A 161 -12.45 4.93 -42.92
CA GLU A 161 -12.21 3.61 -42.34
C GLU A 161 -11.29 3.64 -41.10
N ARG A 162 -10.46 4.67 -40.95
CA ARG A 162 -9.47 4.82 -39.86
C ARG A 162 -9.90 5.80 -38.77
N LEU A 163 -11.11 6.35 -38.84
CA LEU A 163 -11.60 7.33 -37.87
C LEU A 163 -11.74 6.78 -36.45
N VAL A 164 -12.30 5.58 -36.31
CA VAL A 164 -12.52 4.94 -35.01
C VAL A 164 -11.20 4.70 -34.27
N PRO A 165 -10.19 4.04 -34.85
CA PRO A 165 -8.92 3.84 -34.16
C PRO A 165 -8.13 5.14 -33.94
N ALA A 166 -8.21 6.13 -34.85
CA ALA A 166 -7.62 7.45 -34.63
C ALA A 166 -8.28 8.20 -33.45
N ASN A 167 -9.60 8.13 -33.34
CA ASN A 167 -10.35 8.72 -32.24
C ASN A 167 -10.03 8.05 -30.89
N ALA A 168 -9.92 6.71 -30.88
CA ALA A 168 -9.52 5.95 -29.70
C ALA A 168 -8.10 6.31 -29.24
N LEU A 169 -7.13 6.36 -30.16
CA LEU A 169 -5.76 6.78 -29.86
C LEU A 169 -5.72 8.20 -29.29
N SER A 170 -6.47 9.11 -29.90
CA SER A 170 -6.51 10.51 -29.51
C SER A 170 -7.20 10.73 -28.15
N ALA A 171 -8.22 9.94 -27.82
CA ALA A 171 -8.84 9.96 -26.49
C ALA A 171 -7.89 9.43 -25.40
N LEU A 172 -7.15 8.35 -25.71
CA LEU A 172 -6.16 7.75 -24.82
C LEU A 172 -5.00 8.72 -24.54
N ALA A 173 -4.39 9.25 -25.59
CA ALA A 173 -3.26 10.17 -25.51
C ALA A 173 -3.64 11.43 -24.71
N GLY A 174 -4.80 12.01 -25.02
CA GLY A 174 -5.32 13.17 -24.32
C GLY A 174 -5.54 12.97 -22.82
N SER A 175 -6.16 11.85 -22.45
CA SER A 175 -6.41 11.52 -21.04
C SER A 175 -5.11 11.23 -20.28
N ALA A 176 -4.15 10.55 -20.92
CA ALA A 176 -2.83 10.31 -20.36
C ALA A 176 -2.05 11.61 -20.16
N SER A 177 -2.13 12.55 -21.10
CA SER A 177 -1.49 13.87 -20.96
C SER A 177 -2.11 14.71 -19.84
N ALA A 178 -3.44 14.75 -19.71
CA ALA A 178 -4.10 15.41 -18.58
C ALA A 178 -3.65 14.84 -17.23
N PHE A 179 -3.56 13.51 -17.16
CA PHE A 179 -3.08 12.80 -15.98
C PHE A 179 -1.63 13.15 -15.64
N LEU A 180 -0.72 13.09 -16.62
CA LEU A 180 0.68 13.45 -16.44
C LEU A 180 0.84 14.92 -16.04
N GLY A 181 0.02 15.82 -16.60
CA GLY A 181 -0.03 17.23 -16.20
C GLY A 181 -0.45 17.42 -14.75
N ALA A 182 -1.45 16.69 -14.28
CA ALA A 182 -1.91 16.75 -12.89
C ALA A 182 -0.89 16.12 -11.92
N VAL A 183 -0.39 14.92 -12.21
CA VAL A 183 0.60 14.24 -11.34
C VAL A 183 1.92 15.01 -11.31
N GLY A 184 2.44 15.39 -12.48
CA GLY A 184 3.64 16.23 -12.56
C GLY A 184 3.43 17.57 -11.87
N GLY A 185 2.30 18.23 -12.13
CA GLY A 185 1.90 19.49 -11.49
C GLY A 185 1.88 19.41 -9.97
N SER A 186 1.44 18.29 -9.38
CA SER A 186 1.40 18.13 -7.92
C SER A 186 2.75 18.22 -7.21
N GLN A 187 3.85 17.93 -7.92
CA GLN A 187 5.21 18.04 -7.39
C GLN A 187 5.71 19.49 -7.44
N PHE A 188 5.42 20.21 -8.53
CA PHE A 188 5.82 21.61 -8.71
C PHE A 188 4.98 22.58 -7.86
N VAL A 189 3.68 22.30 -7.76
CA VAL A 189 2.70 23.17 -7.10
C VAL A 189 2.81 23.13 -5.57
N GLY A 190 3.42 22.09 -5.00
CA GLY A 190 3.71 22.04 -3.56
C GLY A 190 4.57 23.21 -3.06
N TRP A 191 5.27 23.92 -3.96
CA TRP A 191 6.12 25.06 -3.65
C TRP A 191 5.40 26.40 -3.90
N SER A 192 4.60 26.49 -4.98
CA SER A 192 3.80 27.68 -5.31
C SER A 192 2.71 27.35 -6.34
N ALA A 193 1.46 27.71 -6.05
CA ALA A 193 0.37 27.60 -7.03
C ALA A 193 0.63 28.46 -8.29
N ALA A 194 1.22 29.66 -8.14
CA ALA A 194 1.53 30.54 -9.27
C ALA A 194 2.53 29.89 -10.25
N ALA A 195 3.53 29.15 -9.74
CA ALA A 195 4.46 28.39 -10.58
C ALA A 195 3.75 27.36 -11.45
N GLY A 196 2.73 26.70 -10.89
CA GLY A 196 1.88 25.79 -11.65
C GLY A 196 1.15 26.48 -12.79
N PHE A 197 0.48 27.60 -12.51
CA PHE A 197 -0.20 28.39 -13.56
C PHE A 197 0.75 28.85 -14.67
N MET A 198 1.98 29.27 -14.34
CA MET A 198 2.99 29.64 -15.33
C MET A 198 3.41 28.46 -16.23
N ALA A 199 3.67 27.29 -15.64
CA ALA A 199 4.02 26.08 -16.39
C ALA A 199 2.89 25.64 -17.35
N ALA A 200 1.63 25.74 -16.91
CA ALA A 200 0.47 25.49 -17.76
C ALA A 200 0.40 26.50 -18.93
N GLY A 201 0.78 27.77 -18.70
CA GLY A 201 0.86 28.80 -19.75
C GLY A 201 1.82 28.44 -20.87
N LEU A 202 3.01 27.95 -20.53
CA LEU A 202 4.00 27.48 -21.51
C LEU A 202 3.44 26.34 -22.38
N LEU A 203 2.70 25.40 -21.77
CA LEU A 203 2.07 24.30 -22.50
C LEU A 203 0.96 24.78 -23.45
N TYR A 204 0.19 25.81 -23.08
CA TYR A 204 -0.81 26.40 -23.98
C TYR A 204 -0.22 27.17 -25.15
N VAL A 205 0.88 27.91 -24.91
CA VAL A 205 1.63 28.56 -26.00
C VAL A 205 2.19 27.51 -26.94
N ALA A 206 2.81 26.44 -26.41
CA ALA A 206 3.30 25.33 -27.21
C ALA A 206 2.17 24.66 -28.02
N ALA A 207 0.99 24.46 -27.43
CA ALA A 207 -0.17 23.92 -28.13
C ALA A 207 -0.60 24.82 -29.30
N ALA A 208 -0.63 26.15 -29.10
CA ALA A 208 -0.95 27.11 -30.15
C ALA A 208 0.06 27.05 -31.31
N LEU A 209 1.36 26.96 -31.00
CA LEU A 209 2.43 26.82 -31.99
C LEU A 209 2.33 25.50 -32.76
N VAL A 210 1.91 24.40 -32.12
CA VAL A 210 1.69 23.11 -32.77
C VAL A 210 0.44 23.10 -33.66
N PHE A 211 -0.60 23.86 -33.31
CA PHE A 211 -1.79 24.02 -34.15
C PHE A 211 -1.58 24.99 -35.32
N ALA A 212 -0.67 25.95 -35.19
CA ALA A 212 -0.41 26.97 -36.19
C ALA A 212 -0.09 26.42 -37.60
N PRO A 213 0.76 25.39 -37.80
CA PRO A 213 1.09 24.88 -39.13
C PRO A 213 0.05 23.92 -39.73
N LEU A 214 -1.05 23.61 -39.04
CA LEU A 214 -2.06 22.68 -39.56
C LEU A 214 -2.73 23.22 -40.84
N PRO A 215 -3.16 22.33 -41.76
CA PRO A 215 -3.91 22.73 -42.95
C PRO A 215 -5.30 23.26 -42.58
N TYR A 216 -6.05 23.76 -43.57
CA TYR A 216 -7.44 24.17 -43.38
C TYR A 216 -8.30 22.97 -42.95
N LEU A 217 -8.81 23.01 -41.72
CA LEU A 217 -9.63 21.95 -41.12
C LEU A 217 -11.13 22.24 -41.21
N GLY A 218 -11.49 23.25 -42.00
CA GLY A 218 -12.82 23.75 -42.34
C GLY A 218 -13.67 24.37 -41.24
N GLY A 219 -14.85 24.85 -41.63
CA GLY A 219 -15.68 25.81 -40.89
C GLY A 219 -15.97 27.02 -41.79
N ARG A 220 -17.19 27.58 -41.74
CA ARG A 220 -17.56 28.69 -42.63
C ARG A 220 -16.84 29.96 -42.16
N GLY A 221 -16.20 30.70 -43.06
CA GLY A 221 -15.80 32.08 -42.81
C GLY A 221 -17.03 32.93 -42.49
N ALA A 222 -16.84 34.10 -41.86
CA ALA A 222 -17.84 34.94 -41.19
C ALA A 222 -19.01 35.51 -42.04
N GLY A 223 -19.51 34.81 -43.08
CA GLY A 223 -20.48 35.31 -44.06
C GLY A 223 -21.81 34.54 -44.17
N ALA A 224 -22.16 33.61 -43.26
CA ALA A 224 -23.39 32.83 -43.39
C ALA A 224 -24.45 33.16 -42.34
N GLY A 225 -25.49 33.89 -42.75
CA GLY A 225 -26.85 33.94 -42.19
C GLY A 225 -26.97 34.28 -40.70
N ALA A 226 -27.44 35.49 -40.42
CA ALA A 226 -27.86 35.96 -39.10
C ALA A 226 -29.18 35.31 -38.62
N GLU A 227 -29.27 33.98 -38.66
CA GLU A 227 -30.24 33.29 -37.80
C GLU A 227 -29.82 33.59 -36.35
N ARG A 228 -30.68 34.27 -35.58
CA ARG A 228 -30.33 34.82 -34.25
C ARG A 228 -29.80 33.68 -33.38
N VAL A 229 -28.55 33.78 -32.92
CA VAL A 229 -27.87 32.79 -32.07
C VAL A 229 -28.75 32.36 -30.89
N LEU A 230 -29.53 33.30 -30.34
CA LEU A 230 -30.54 33.08 -29.31
C LEU A 230 -31.56 31.98 -29.65
N VAL A 231 -32.01 31.89 -30.92
CA VAL A 231 -32.98 30.88 -31.37
C VAL A 231 -32.35 29.48 -31.38
N ARG A 232 -31.09 29.35 -31.80
CA ARG A 232 -30.36 28.06 -31.77
C ARG A 232 -30.02 27.64 -30.35
N LEU A 233 -29.60 28.57 -29.49
CA LEU A 233 -29.37 28.30 -28.06
C LEU A 233 -30.66 27.86 -27.36
N ARG A 234 -31.79 28.52 -27.63
CA ARG A 234 -33.11 28.11 -27.10
C ARG A 234 -33.51 26.72 -27.58
N ARG A 235 -33.22 26.38 -28.85
CA ARG A 235 -33.47 25.04 -29.42
C ARG A 235 -32.63 23.96 -28.72
N VAL A 236 -31.36 24.23 -28.41
CA VAL A 236 -30.51 23.30 -27.63
C VAL A 236 -31.09 23.01 -26.24
N ALA A 237 -31.66 24.00 -25.55
CA ALA A 237 -32.29 23.78 -24.26
C ALA A 237 -33.56 22.90 -24.34
N VAL A 238 -34.38 23.10 -25.38
CA VAL A 238 -35.55 22.24 -25.66
C VAL A 238 -35.10 20.81 -26.01
N ASP A 239 -34.06 20.68 -26.83
CA ASP A 239 -33.44 19.41 -27.19
C ASP A 239 -32.93 18.65 -25.96
N LEU A 240 -32.28 19.33 -25.00
CA LEU A 240 -31.85 18.71 -23.75
C LEU A 240 -33.04 18.19 -22.94
N TRP A 241 -34.13 18.95 -22.86
CA TRP A 241 -35.36 18.52 -22.18
C TRP A 241 -35.98 17.29 -22.84
N ASP A 242 -36.02 17.24 -24.17
CA ASP A 242 -36.47 16.05 -24.90
C ASP A 242 -35.52 14.86 -24.67
N GLY A 243 -34.22 15.10 -24.54
CA GLY A 243 -33.23 14.10 -24.10
C GLY A 243 -33.56 13.50 -22.73
N VAL A 244 -33.98 14.33 -21.77
CA VAL A 244 -34.42 13.88 -20.43
C VAL A 244 -35.67 13.00 -20.54
N LYS A 245 -36.66 13.39 -21.35
CA LYS A 245 -37.88 12.58 -21.57
C LYS A 245 -37.56 11.21 -22.18
N VAL A 246 -36.70 11.19 -23.20
CA VAL A 246 -36.27 9.94 -23.86
C VAL A 246 -35.50 9.04 -22.90
N ALA A 247 -34.57 9.61 -22.13
CA ALA A 247 -33.82 8.86 -21.13
C ALA A 247 -34.72 8.32 -20.01
N GLY A 248 -35.70 9.11 -19.57
CA GLY A 248 -36.65 8.74 -18.52
C GLY A 248 -37.70 7.72 -18.93
N GLY A 249 -38.12 7.73 -20.20
CA GLY A 249 -39.16 6.86 -20.76
C GLY A 249 -38.72 5.41 -21.02
N SER A 250 -37.41 5.17 -21.17
CA SER A 250 -36.86 3.82 -21.39
C SER A 250 -36.12 3.31 -20.16
N THR A 251 -36.58 2.20 -19.58
CA THR A 251 -35.87 1.54 -18.47
C THR A 251 -34.48 1.03 -18.88
N ALA A 252 -34.28 0.74 -20.17
CA ALA A 252 -32.98 0.34 -20.72
C ALA A 252 -31.95 1.48 -20.78
N ILE A 253 -32.41 2.75 -20.74
CA ILE A 253 -31.54 3.94 -20.68
C ILE A 253 -31.48 4.46 -19.24
N ARG A 254 -32.64 4.63 -18.59
CA ARG A 254 -32.76 5.19 -17.23
C ARG A 254 -31.95 4.42 -16.18
N ARG A 255 -32.02 3.08 -16.20
CA ARG A 255 -31.37 2.26 -15.16
C ARG A 255 -29.84 2.34 -15.22
N PRO A 256 -29.18 2.14 -16.39
CA PRO A 256 -27.73 2.34 -16.49
C PRO A 256 -27.28 3.76 -16.09
N LEU A 257 -28.06 4.80 -16.46
CA LEU A 257 -27.76 6.18 -16.08
C LEU A 257 -27.81 6.39 -14.56
N LEU A 258 -28.86 5.90 -13.90
CA LEU A 258 -28.98 5.99 -12.43
C LEU A 258 -27.89 5.19 -11.72
N ALA A 259 -27.51 4.02 -12.24
CA ALA A 259 -26.43 3.22 -11.68
C ALA A 259 -25.08 3.97 -11.75
N VAL A 260 -24.76 4.56 -12.90
CA VAL A 260 -23.53 5.37 -13.05
C VAL A 260 -23.56 6.60 -12.16
N ALA A 261 -24.68 7.32 -12.08
CA ALA A 261 -24.84 8.49 -11.22
C ALA A 261 -24.61 8.14 -9.74
N THR A 262 -25.28 7.08 -9.27
CA THR A 262 -25.19 6.61 -7.87
C THR A 262 -23.76 6.19 -7.53
N HIS A 263 -23.15 5.37 -8.38
CA HIS A 263 -21.78 4.91 -8.16
C HIS A 263 -20.79 6.08 -8.20
N ARG A 264 -20.96 7.03 -9.13
CA ARG A 264 -20.12 8.22 -9.26
C ARG A 264 -20.20 9.13 -8.04
N LEU A 265 -21.40 9.31 -7.47
CA LEU A 265 -21.61 10.05 -6.23
C LEU A 265 -20.83 9.40 -5.07
N LEU A 266 -20.99 8.09 -4.88
CA LEU A 266 -20.31 7.35 -3.80
C LEU A 266 -18.78 7.33 -3.99
N LEU A 267 -18.30 7.16 -5.22
CA LEU A 267 -16.88 7.29 -5.56
C LEU A 267 -16.36 8.70 -5.24
N GLY A 268 -17.13 9.74 -5.54
CA GLY A 268 -16.81 11.12 -5.19
C GLY A 268 -16.67 11.32 -3.68
N ALA A 269 -17.55 10.70 -2.87
CA ALA A 269 -17.46 10.78 -1.42
C ALA A 269 -16.20 10.10 -0.90
N GLY A 270 -15.86 8.92 -1.43
CA GLY A 270 -14.59 8.24 -1.14
C GLY A 270 -13.36 9.06 -1.54
N PHE A 271 -13.40 9.72 -2.70
CA PHE A 271 -12.35 10.62 -3.17
C PHE A 271 -12.16 11.81 -2.21
N VAL A 272 -13.25 12.48 -1.82
CA VAL A 272 -13.24 13.60 -0.87
C VAL A 272 -12.65 13.15 0.47
N LEU A 273 -13.07 11.98 0.99
CA LEU A 273 -12.55 11.43 2.24
C LEU A 273 -11.06 11.13 2.17
N LEU A 274 -10.56 10.55 1.07
CA LEU A 274 -9.13 10.32 0.86
C LEU A 274 -8.34 11.64 0.94
N VAL A 275 -8.82 12.70 0.30
CA VAL A 275 -8.17 14.02 0.35
C VAL A 275 -8.18 14.59 1.77
N LEU A 276 -9.29 14.49 2.48
CA LEU A 276 -9.42 15.00 3.85
C LEU A 276 -8.55 14.23 4.84
N VAL A 277 -8.45 12.91 4.70
CA VAL A 277 -7.55 12.08 5.51
C VAL A 277 -6.09 12.41 5.21
N ALA A 278 -5.74 12.59 3.94
CA ALA A 278 -4.38 12.96 3.52
C ALA A 278 -3.94 14.31 4.11
N ASP A 279 -4.86 15.29 4.18
CA ASP A 279 -4.58 16.59 4.78
C ASP A 279 -4.53 16.50 6.32
N SER A 280 -5.60 15.99 6.95
CA SER A 280 -5.75 16.02 8.41
C SER A 280 -4.77 15.14 9.19
N GLN A 281 -4.37 13.98 8.65
CA GLN A 281 -3.47 13.05 9.34
C GLN A 281 -2.00 13.20 8.94
N TYR A 282 -1.71 13.65 7.71
CA TYR A 282 -0.35 13.63 7.15
C TYR A 282 0.12 14.99 6.62
N GLY A 283 -0.72 16.02 6.61
CA GLY A 283 -0.34 17.36 6.15
C GLY A 283 0.10 17.42 4.68
N LEU A 284 -0.37 16.49 3.84
CA LEU A 284 0.12 16.31 2.46
C LEU A 284 -0.36 17.39 1.47
N LYS A 285 -1.25 18.29 1.88
CA LYS A 285 -1.74 19.42 1.07
C LYS A 285 -2.11 18.97 -0.37
N ALA A 286 -1.66 19.69 -1.42
CA ALA A 286 -1.97 19.32 -2.81
C ALA A 286 -1.43 17.95 -3.23
N SER A 287 -0.40 17.42 -2.58
CA SER A 287 0.09 16.08 -2.86
C SER A 287 -0.96 15.02 -2.52
N GLY A 288 -1.74 15.22 -1.45
CA GLY A 288 -2.88 14.35 -1.10
C GLY A 288 -3.97 14.32 -2.18
N TYR A 289 -4.30 15.50 -2.72
CA TYR A 289 -5.24 15.63 -3.85
C TYR A 289 -4.69 15.02 -5.15
N GLY A 290 -3.39 15.22 -5.41
CA GLY A 290 -2.67 14.61 -6.52
C GLY A 290 -2.67 13.07 -6.46
N ILE A 291 -2.45 12.49 -5.27
CA ILE A 291 -2.52 11.04 -5.03
C ILE A 291 -3.93 10.50 -5.35
N ALA A 292 -4.98 11.19 -4.89
CA ALA A 292 -6.36 10.78 -5.15
C ALA A 292 -6.70 10.75 -6.65
N LEU A 293 -6.21 11.73 -7.41
CA LEU A 293 -6.32 11.74 -8.87
C LEU A 293 -5.45 10.66 -9.52
N ALA A 294 -4.23 10.47 -9.04
CA ALA A 294 -3.29 9.48 -9.53
C ALA A 294 -3.89 8.08 -9.49
N VAL A 295 -4.41 7.68 -8.31
CA VAL A 295 -4.98 6.35 -8.11
C VAL A 295 -6.25 6.13 -8.92
N THR A 296 -7.13 7.14 -8.99
CA THR A 296 -8.37 7.08 -9.77
C THR A 296 -8.05 6.94 -11.26
N GLY A 297 -7.05 7.69 -11.77
CA GLY A 297 -6.63 7.64 -13.17
C GLY A 297 -6.02 6.29 -13.57
N VAL A 298 -5.09 5.75 -12.77
CA VAL A 298 -4.49 4.42 -13.01
C VAL A 298 -5.55 3.32 -12.99
N ALA A 299 -6.46 3.36 -12.01
CA ALA A 299 -7.56 2.40 -11.90
C ALA A 299 -8.51 2.47 -13.10
N THR A 300 -8.86 3.68 -13.55
CA THR A 300 -9.71 3.92 -14.73
C THR A 300 -9.04 3.39 -16.01
N PHE A 301 -7.73 3.57 -16.16
CA PHE A 301 -6.98 3.02 -17.29
C PHE A 301 -7.03 1.49 -17.31
N ALA A 302 -6.68 0.86 -16.18
CA ALA A 302 -6.72 -0.60 -16.03
C ALA A 302 -8.12 -1.17 -16.28
N ALA A 303 -9.16 -0.50 -15.76
CA ALA A 303 -10.55 -0.89 -15.94
C ALA A 303 -11.01 -0.77 -17.39
N SER A 304 -10.60 0.28 -18.12
CA SER A 304 -10.97 0.45 -19.53
C SER A 304 -10.42 -0.68 -20.41
N ALA A 305 -9.25 -1.22 -20.09
CA ALA A 305 -8.71 -2.41 -20.75
C ALA A 305 -9.43 -3.71 -20.32
N ALA A 306 -9.86 -3.80 -19.07
CA ALA A 306 -10.54 -4.98 -18.52
C ALA A 306 -12.05 -5.04 -18.84
N ALA A 307 -12.70 -3.91 -19.11
CA ALA A 307 -14.15 -3.83 -19.25
C ALA A 307 -14.70 -4.61 -20.46
N PRO A 308 -14.13 -4.52 -21.69
CA PRO A 308 -14.61 -5.31 -22.82
C PRO A 308 -14.57 -6.84 -22.59
N PRO A 309 -13.47 -7.45 -22.12
CA PRO A 309 -13.45 -8.90 -21.87
C PRO A 309 -14.34 -9.31 -20.68
N LEU A 310 -14.54 -8.44 -19.68
CA LEU A 310 -15.48 -8.69 -18.59
C LEU A 310 -16.93 -8.67 -19.11
N ALA A 311 -17.30 -7.65 -19.90
CA ALA A 311 -18.62 -7.51 -20.49
C ALA A 311 -18.94 -8.65 -21.46
N ALA A 312 -17.97 -9.11 -22.23
CA ALA A 312 -18.11 -10.29 -23.09
C ALA A 312 -18.33 -11.58 -22.29
N ARG A 313 -17.72 -11.70 -21.10
CA ARG A 313 -17.77 -12.92 -20.28
C ARG A 313 -19.02 -13.01 -19.40
N TYR A 314 -19.44 -11.91 -18.80
CA TYR A 314 -20.51 -11.87 -17.81
C TYR A 314 -21.77 -11.15 -18.30
N GLY A 315 -21.68 -10.44 -19.43
CA GLY A 315 -22.75 -9.58 -19.94
C GLY A 315 -22.70 -8.18 -19.33
N ALA A 316 -22.84 -7.15 -20.17
CA ALA A 316 -22.83 -5.75 -19.73
C ALA A 316 -23.95 -5.44 -18.71
N ARG A 317 -25.09 -6.13 -18.78
CA ARG A 317 -26.21 -5.94 -17.85
C ARG A 317 -25.92 -6.49 -16.45
N ALA A 318 -25.37 -7.69 -16.35
CA ALA A 318 -25.02 -8.28 -15.05
C ALA A 318 -23.88 -7.51 -14.34
N LEU A 319 -23.01 -6.85 -15.11
CA LEU A 319 -21.94 -6.04 -14.55
C LEU A 319 -22.40 -4.72 -13.92
N LEU A 320 -23.60 -4.23 -14.26
CA LEU A 320 -24.18 -3.02 -13.66
C LEU A 320 -24.27 -3.12 -12.12
N PRO A 321 -25.03 -4.08 -11.55
CA PRO A 321 -25.07 -4.24 -10.11
C PRO A 321 -23.77 -4.81 -9.55
N ALA A 322 -23.07 -5.71 -10.27
CA ALA A 322 -21.87 -6.37 -9.75
C ALA A 322 -20.72 -5.40 -9.45
N ALA A 323 -20.64 -4.25 -10.13
CA ALA A 323 -19.63 -3.22 -9.89
C ALA A 323 -19.75 -2.53 -8.51
N PHE A 324 -20.88 -2.66 -7.82
CA PHE A 324 -21.08 -2.09 -6.49
C PHE A 324 -20.41 -2.92 -5.38
N LEU A 325 -20.33 -4.24 -5.53
CA LEU A 325 -19.74 -5.15 -4.54
C LEU A 325 -18.26 -4.87 -4.21
N PRO A 326 -17.33 -4.82 -5.19
CA PRO A 326 -15.93 -4.55 -4.88
C PRO A 326 -15.73 -3.13 -4.31
N ALA A 327 -16.56 -2.17 -4.71
CA ALA A 327 -16.54 -0.82 -4.16
C ALA A 327 -17.06 -0.78 -2.70
N ALA A 328 -18.10 -1.55 -2.37
CA ALA A 328 -18.60 -1.71 -1.01
C ALA A 328 -17.55 -2.34 -0.09
N ALA A 329 -16.92 -3.43 -0.53
CA ALA A 329 -15.86 -4.09 0.22
C ALA A 329 -14.67 -3.16 0.46
N ALA A 330 -14.26 -2.41 -0.57
CA ALA A 330 -13.21 -1.40 -0.45
C ALA A 330 -13.56 -0.30 0.54
N ALA A 331 -14.77 0.27 0.47
CA ALA A 331 -15.21 1.30 1.41
C ALA A 331 -15.29 0.76 2.86
N TYR A 332 -15.73 -0.49 3.05
CA TYR A 332 -15.78 -1.14 4.35
C TYR A 332 -14.37 -1.31 4.96
N VAL A 333 -13.42 -1.83 4.17
CA VAL A 333 -12.01 -1.94 4.56
C VAL A 333 -11.41 -0.57 4.89
N GLY A 334 -11.71 0.45 4.09
CA GLY A 334 -11.32 1.83 4.38
C GLY A 334 -11.83 2.33 5.74
N GLY A 335 -13.07 1.96 6.11
CA GLY A 335 -13.63 2.34 7.41
C GLY A 335 -12.99 1.62 8.61
N LEU A 336 -12.50 0.39 8.44
CA LEU A 336 -11.77 -0.33 9.50
C LEU A 336 -10.46 0.38 9.87
N LEU A 337 -9.75 0.86 8.85
CA LEU A 337 -8.43 1.49 8.98
C LEU A 337 -8.40 2.76 8.11
N PRO A 338 -8.94 3.90 8.59
CA PRO A 338 -9.08 5.13 7.81
C PRO A 338 -7.74 5.88 7.69
N SER A 339 -6.74 5.23 7.12
CA SER A 339 -5.44 5.82 6.81
C SER A 339 -5.34 6.07 5.31
N ILE A 340 -4.51 7.03 4.91
CA ILE A 340 -4.27 7.31 3.49
C ILE A 340 -3.82 6.05 2.73
N TRP A 341 -3.01 5.20 3.35
CA TRP A 341 -2.46 3.99 2.75
C TRP A 341 -3.49 2.90 2.47
N VAL A 342 -4.59 2.87 3.22
CA VAL A 342 -5.73 1.99 2.97
C VAL A 342 -6.72 2.65 2.02
N LEU A 343 -6.94 3.95 2.17
CA LEU A 343 -7.89 4.69 1.33
C LEU A 343 -7.44 4.80 -0.12
N VAL A 344 -6.14 4.91 -0.41
CA VAL A 344 -5.62 4.91 -1.78
C VAL A 344 -6.04 3.65 -2.55
N PRO A 345 -5.69 2.41 -2.11
CA PRO A 345 -6.12 1.21 -2.82
C PRO A 345 -7.64 1.04 -2.79
N CYS A 346 -8.34 1.45 -1.73
CA CYS A 346 -9.80 1.35 -1.66
C CYS A 346 -10.49 2.25 -2.70
N VAL A 347 -10.09 3.52 -2.80
CA VAL A 347 -10.56 4.44 -3.85
C VAL A 347 -10.16 3.92 -5.23
N GLY A 348 -8.97 3.34 -5.37
CA GLY A 348 -8.54 2.67 -6.61
C GLY A 348 -9.45 1.52 -7.03
N VAL A 349 -9.84 0.63 -6.12
CA VAL A 349 -10.79 -0.47 -6.40
C VAL A 349 -12.17 0.08 -6.76
N ALA A 350 -12.66 1.08 -6.01
CA ALA A 350 -13.92 1.72 -6.32
C ALA A 350 -13.91 2.40 -7.70
N ALA A 351 -12.82 3.10 -8.05
CA ALA A 351 -12.62 3.73 -9.36
C ALA A 351 -12.53 2.70 -10.50
N PHE A 352 -11.85 1.57 -10.28
CA PHE A 352 -11.80 0.48 -11.24
C PHE A 352 -13.21 -0.07 -11.52
N ALA A 353 -13.95 -0.36 -10.45
CA ALA A 353 -15.30 -0.88 -10.56
C ALA A 353 -16.25 0.12 -11.25
N PHE A 354 -16.13 1.40 -10.89
CA PHE A 354 -16.85 2.50 -11.52
C PHE A 354 -16.59 2.56 -13.03
N GLN A 355 -15.34 2.43 -13.46
CA GLN A 355 -15.03 2.53 -14.88
C GLN A 355 -15.52 1.31 -15.66
N VAL A 356 -15.49 0.11 -15.09
CA VAL A 356 -16.13 -1.07 -15.70
C VAL A 356 -17.63 -0.85 -15.87
N LEU A 357 -18.30 -0.34 -14.83
CA LEU A 357 -19.70 0.05 -14.86
C LEU A 357 -19.96 1.07 -15.98
N LYS A 358 -19.16 2.13 -16.04
CA LYS A 358 -19.29 3.20 -17.05
C LYS A 358 -19.20 2.66 -18.47
N VAL A 359 -18.19 1.85 -18.78
CA VAL A 359 -18.02 1.27 -20.13
C VAL A 359 -19.22 0.41 -20.53
N CYS A 360 -19.75 -0.38 -19.59
CA CYS A 360 -20.96 -1.18 -19.83
C CYS A 360 -22.19 -0.29 -20.06
N THR A 361 -22.35 0.78 -19.28
CA THR A 361 -23.42 1.76 -19.45
C THR A 361 -23.33 2.49 -20.78
N ASP A 362 -22.14 2.92 -21.21
CA ASP A 362 -21.92 3.60 -22.49
C ASP A 362 -22.42 2.71 -23.65
N ALA A 363 -22.13 1.41 -23.60
CA ALA A 363 -22.59 0.42 -24.59
C ALA A 363 -24.11 0.19 -24.53
N LEU A 364 -24.69 0.06 -23.32
CA LEU A 364 -26.12 -0.21 -23.14
C LEU A 364 -26.99 0.99 -23.54
N VAL A 365 -26.63 2.19 -23.09
CA VAL A 365 -27.30 3.44 -23.45
C VAL A 365 -27.14 3.70 -24.94
N GLY A 366 -25.93 3.50 -25.49
CA GLY A 366 -25.66 3.66 -26.92
C GLY A 366 -26.53 2.77 -27.80
N GLY A 367 -26.70 1.50 -27.42
CA GLY A 367 -27.53 0.54 -28.15
C GLY A 367 -29.05 0.73 -27.96
N ALA A 368 -29.49 1.29 -26.83
CA ALA A 368 -30.90 1.51 -26.54
C ALA A 368 -31.44 2.86 -27.03
N THR A 369 -30.56 3.81 -27.38
CA THR A 369 -30.96 5.17 -27.76
C THR A 369 -31.18 5.28 -29.28
N PRO A 370 -32.35 5.79 -29.73
CA PRO A 370 -32.61 6.08 -31.14
C PRO A 370 -31.58 7.05 -31.72
N ASP A 371 -31.17 6.86 -32.98
CA ASP A 371 -30.15 7.69 -33.65
C ASP A 371 -30.47 9.20 -33.56
N ALA A 372 -31.74 9.57 -33.75
CA ALA A 372 -32.22 10.96 -33.70
C ALA A 372 -32.11 11.61 -32.30
N ALA A 373 -32.04 10.82 -31.23
CA ALA A 373 -31.96 11.30 -29.85
C ALA A 373 -30.59 11.06 -29.20
N ARG A 374 -29.68 10.34 -29.87
CA ARG A 374 -28.39 9.91 -29.31
C ARG A 374 -27.57 11.08 -28.76
N GLY A 375 -27.40 12.14 -29.52
CA GLY A 375 -26.62 13.31 -29.07
C GLY A 375 -27.19 13.96 -27.80
N ARG A 376 -28.53 14.05 -27.68
CA ARG A 376 -29.22 14.70 -26.56
C ARG A 376 -29.16 13.84 -25.29
N VAL A 377 -29.34 12.52 -25.43
CA VAL A 377 -29.23 11.57 -24.31
C VAL A 377 -27.80 11.50 -23.78
N PHE A 378 -26.78 11.45 -24.65
CA PHE A 378 -25.38 11.46 -24.20
C PHE A 378 -24.97 12.80 -23.57
N ALA A 379 -25.55 13.92 -23.99
CA ALA A 379 -25.36 15.21 -23.31
C ALA A 379 -25.90 15.19 -21.87
N ILE A 380 -27.12 14.68 -21.66
CA ILE A 380 -27.70 14.50 -20.31
C ILE A 380 -26.88 13.52 -19.48
N TYR A 381 -26.40 12.45 -20.09
CA TYR A 381 -25.52 11.49 -19.41
C TYR A 381 -24.22 12.15 -18.93
N ASP A 382 -23.52 12.90 -19.79
CA ASP A 382 -22.30 13.63 -19.40
C ASP A 382 -22.57 14.64 -18.28
N MET A 383 -23.71 15.34 -18.30
CA MET A 383 -24.11 16.26 -17.23
C MET A 383 -24.32 15.51 -15.91
N LEU A 384 -25.10 14.43 -15.94
CA LEU A 384 -25.39 13.61 -14.76
C LEU A 384 -24.11 13.03 -14.15
N TYR A 385 -23.18 12.57 -14.99
CA TYR A 385 -21.87 12.05 -14.59
C TYR A 385 -21.05 13.07 -13.79
N ASN A 386 -20.93 14.30 -14.29
CA ASN A 386 -20.11 15.33 -13.62
C ASN A 386 -20.81 15.89 -12.38
N VAL A 387 -22.12 16.18 -12.47
CA VAL A 387 -22.91 16.71 -11.35
C VAL A 387 -22.90 15.75 -10.16
N SER A 388 -23.04 14.44 -10.40
CA SER A 388 -23.01 13.44 -9.32
C SER A 388 -21.69 13.47 -8.54
N PHE A 389 -20.56 13.71 -9.20
CA PHE A 389 -19.25 13.78 -8.54
C PHE A 389 -19.10 15.07 -7.70
N VAL A 390 -19.65 16.19 -8.18
CA VAL A 390 -19.65 17.47 -7.44
C VAL A 390 -20.57 17.40 -6.22
N LEU A 391 -21.77 16.83 -6.38
CA LEU A 391 -22.73 16.64 -5.28
C LEU A 391 -22.16 15.80 -4.14
N ALA A 392 -21.25 14.86 -4.44
CA ALA A 392 -20.62 14.05 -3.41
C ALA A 392 -19.90 14.90 -2.34
N GLY A 393 -19.18 15.95 -2.76
CA GLY A 393 -18.52 16.85 -1.82
C GLY A 393 -19.52 17.67 -0.98
N LEU A 394 -20.63 18.11 -1.58
CA LEU A 394 -21.69 18.87 -0.90
C LEU A 394 -22.44 18.01 0.12
N VAL A 395 -22.78 16.78 -0.23
CA VAL A 395 -23.48 15.83 0.65
C VAL A 395 -22.64 15.53 1.89
N MET A 396 -21.31 15.57 1.81
CA MET A 396 -20.41 15.34 2.95
C MET A 396 -20.30 16.54 3.91
N VAL A 397 -20.69 17.75 3.50
CA VAL A 397 -20.51 18.98 4.31
C VAL A 397 -21.19 18.90 5.68
N PRO A 398 -22.48 18.53 5.81
CA PRO A 398 -23.16 18.55 7.10
C PRO A 398 -22.65 17.49 8.10
N TRP A 399 -21.99 16.45 7.60
CA TRP A 399 -21.60 15.27 8.37
C TRP A 399 -20.11 15.23 8.69
N TRP A 400 -19.32 16.16 8.14
CA TRP A 400 -17.89 16.20 8.37
C TRP A 400 -17.55 16.81 9.73
N GLN A 401 -17.00 15.98 10.61
CA GLN A 401 -16.36 16.39 11.87
C GLN A 401 -15.03 15.63 12.03
N SER A 402 -14.03 16.27 12.62
CA SER A 402 -12.75 15.62 12.93
C SER A 402 -12.99 14.33 13.73
N GLY A 403 -12.31 13.24 13.36
CA GLY A 403 -12.50 11.91 13.96
C GLY A 403 -13.63 11.04 13.38
N HIS A 404 -14.58 11.59 12.62
CA HIS A 404 -15.74 10.85 12.09
C HIS A 404 -15.50 10.14 10.73
N GLN A 405 -14.24 10.08 10.30
CA GLN A 405 -13.82 9.54 9.01
C GLN A 405 -14.29 8.08 8.81
N ARG A 406 -14.23 7.27 9.89
CA ARG A 406 -14.68 5.86 9.88
C ARG A 406 -16.17 5.74 9.59
N ALA A 407 -17.00 6.49 10.31
CA ALA A 407 -18.45 6.46 10.15
C ALA A 407 -18.86 6.85 8.73
N LEU A 408 -18.24 7.90 8.17
CA LEU A 408 -18.50 8.33 6.79
C LEU A 408 -18.11 7.26 5.77
N LEU A 409 -16.98 6.57 5.95
CA LEU A 409 -16.57 5.47 5.07
C LEU A 409 -17.51 4.27 5.15
N TRP A 410 -18.01 3.94 6.34
CA TRP A 410 -19.04 2.91 6.50
C TRP A 410 -20.37 3.31 5.87
N TRP A 411 -20.73 4.59 5.87
CA TRP A 411 -21.89 5.09 5.10
C TRP A 411 -21.67 4.97 3.59
N VAL A 412 -20.47 5.27 3.08
CA VAL A 412 -20.14 5.02 1.67
C VAL A 412 -20.25 3.52 1.35
N ALA A 413 -19.77 2.64 2.24
CA ALA A 413 -19.89 1.19 2.09
C ALA A 413 -21.34 0.71 2.10
N ALA A 414 -22.16 1.24 3.01
CA ALA A 414 -23.59 0.99 3.07
C ALA A 414 -24.29 1.47 1.79
N GLY A 415 -23.93 2.65 1.28
CA GLY A 415 -24.44 3.18 0.02
C GLY A 415 -24.10 2.30 -1.18
N PHE A 416 -22.86 1.79 -1.28
CA PHE A 416 -22.50 0.84 -2.33
C PHE A 416 -23.26 -0.48 -2.17
N THR A 417 -23.41 -0.98 -0.95
CA THR A 417 -24.17 -2.21 -0.66
C THR A 417 -25.65 -2.06 -1.04
N ALA A 418 -26.27 -0.93 -0.69
CA ALA A 418 -27.62 -0.58 -1.09
C ALA A 418 -27.76 -0.49 -2.62
N GLY A 419 -26.79 0.12 -3.30
CA GLY A 419 -26.74 0.14 -4.75
C GLY A 419 -26.69 -1.27 -5.36
N TRP A 420 -25.87 -2.17 -4.80
CA TRP A 420 -25.83 -3.56 -5.22
C TRP A 420 -27.19 -4.26 -5.06
N VAL A 421 -27.86 -4.09 -3.92
CA VAL A 421 -29.18 -4.68 -3.66
C VAL A 421 -30.25 -4.11 -4.59
N VAL A 422 -30.35 -2.79 -4.72
CA VAL A 422 -31.36 -2.11 -5.53
C VAL A 422 -31.20 -2.45 -7.01
N PHE A 423 -30.00 -2.33 -7.56
CA PHE A 423 -29.77 -2.64 -8.98
C PHE A 423 -29.74 -4.16 -9.24
N GLY A 424 -29.45 -4.99 -8.22
CA GLY A 424 -29.42 -6.45 -8.31
C GLY A 424 -30.80 -7.10 -8.25
N ALA A 425 -31.65 -6.72 -7.29
CA ALA A 425 -33.02 -7.24 -7.13
C ALA A 425 -33.90 -6.90 -8.35
N VAL A 426 -33.66 -5.75 -8.98
CA VAL A 426 -34.42 -5.27 -10.13
C VAL A 426 -33.99 -5.95 -11.45
N GLU A 427 -32.79 -6.52 -11.53
CA GLU A 427 -32.30 -7.30 -12.68
C GLU A 427 -32.81 -8.77 -12.64
N GLN A 428 -33.11 -9.32 -11.47
CA GLN A 428 -33.65 -10.70 -11.33
C GLN A 428 -35.08 -10.86 -11.87
N GLY A 429 -35.82 -9.75 -12.10
CA GLY A 429 -37.15 -9.76 -12.70
C GLY A 429 -37.19 -9.97 -14.22
N TRP A 430 -36.05 -10.11 -14.89
CA TRP A 430 -35.98 -10.24 -16.35
C TRP A 430 -35.46 -11.62 -16.77
N ARG A 431 -36.38 -12.52 -17.13
CA ARG A 431 -36.03 -13.78 -17.83
C ARG A 431 -35.66 -13.46 -19.28
N PRO A 432 -34.43 -13.77 -19.75
CA PRO A 432 -34.10 -13.61 -21.15
C PRO A 432 -34.95 -14.60 -21.95
N ARG A 433 -35.83 -14.11 -22.84
CA ARG A 433 -36.35 -14.95 -23.92
C ARG A 433 -35.17 -15.29 -24.83
N GLU A 434 -34.62 -16.47 -24.62
CA GLU A 434 -33.75 -17.18 -25.54
C GLU A 434 -34.41 -17.21 -26.93
N ARG A 435 -34.01 -16.31 -27.83
CA ARG A 435 -34.33 -16.46 -29.27
C ARG A 435 -33.51 -15.62 -30.26
N LEU A 436 -32.61 -14.72 -29.81
CA LEU A 436 -31.85 -13.88 -30.76
C LEU A 436 -30.32 -14.00 -30.70
N ALA A 437 -29.75 -14.77 -29.76
CA ALA A 437 -28.30 -14.98 -29.69
C ALA A 437 -27.79 -16.12 -30.60
N HIS A 438 -28.69 -17.00 -31.07
CA HIS A 438 -28.29 -18.18 -31.86
C HIS A 438 -28.02 -17.91 -33.35
N ARG A 439 -28.35 -16.71 -33.88
CA ARG A 439 -28.21 -16.43 -35.32
C ARG A 439 -26.93 -15.68 -35.72
N LEU A 440 -26.11 -15.18 -34.78
CA LEU A 440 -24.94 -14.34 -35.12
C LEU A 440 -23.59 -14.82 -34.58
N THR A 441 -23.53 -15.92 -33.81
CA THR A 441 -22.26 -16.44 -33.27
C THR A 441 -22.05 -17.90 -33.65
N GLY A 442 -21.70 -18.14 -34.91
CA GLY A 442 -21.11 -19.40 -35.39
C GLY A 442 -19.68 -19.63 -34.90
N GLY A 443 -19.36 -19.22 -33.68
CA GLY A 443 -18.04 -19.35 -33.08
C GLY A 443 -18.17 -19.88 -31.66
N ARG A 444 -17.71 -21.11 -31.43
CA ARG A 444 -17.59 -21.74 -30.10
C ARG A 444 -16.95 -20.75 -29.12
N GLN A 445 -17.74 -20.15 -28.23
CA GLN A 445 -17.24 -19.30 -27.15
C GLN A 445 -16.45 -20.15 -26.14
N ARG A 446 -15.13 -20.21 -26.28
CA ARG A 446 -14.25 -20.65 -25.20
C ARG A 446 -14.21 -19.56 -24.13
N ARG A 447 -14.83 -19.81 -22.97
CA ARG A 447 -14.64 -19.02 -21.73
C ARG A 447 -13.14 -18.78 -21.51
N ALA A 448 -12.68 -17.53 -21.56
CA ALA A 448 -11.33 -17.16 -21.14
C ALA A 448 -11.22 -17.30 -19.61
N LYS A 449 -10.93 -18.53 -19.13
CA LYS A 449 -10.48 -18.77 -17.76
C LYS A 449 -9.11 -18.09 -17.61
N LEU A 450 -8.87 -17.39 -16.50
CA LEU A 450 -7.52 -16.98 -16.11
C LEU A 450 -6.61 -18.22 -16.26
N PRO A 451 -5.47 -18.11 -16.97
CA PRO A 451 -4.57 -19.24 -17.13
C PRO A 451 -4.29 -19.87 -15.77
N GLY A 452 -4.37 -21.20 -15.65
CA GLY A 452 -4.32 -21.91 -14.36
C GLY A 452 -3.13 -21.52 -13.47
N ARG A 453 -2.03 -21.07 -14.08
CA ARG A 453 -0.85 -20.51 -13.40
C ARG A 453 -1.16 -19.33 -12.48
N TYR A 454 -1.96 -18.33 -12.91
CA TYR A 454 -2.23 -17.15 -12.08
C TYR A 454 -3.16 -17.46 -10.91
N ARG A 455 -4.12 -18.37 -11.10
CA ARG A 455 -5.00 -18.85 -10.00
C ARG A 455 -4.17 -19.57 -8.92
N GLY A 456 -3.19 -20.38 -9.32
CA GLY A 456 -2.29 -21.06 -8.39
C GLY A 456 -1.41 -20.09 -7.60
N ARG A 457 -0.88 -19.03 -8.22
CA ARG A 457 -0.05 -18.02 -7.55
C ARG A 457 -0.83 -17.14 -6.59
N LEU A 458 -2.01 -16.65 -7.00
CA LEU A 458 -2.88 -15.88 -6.11
C LEU A 458 -3.42 -16.73 -4.95
N GLY A 459 -3.74 -18.00 -5.22
CA GLY A 459 -4.08 -18.97 -4.16
C GLY A 459 -2.92 -19.15 -3.19
N ALA A 460 -1.69 -19.29 -3.69
CA ALA A 460 -0.49 -19.41 -2.86
C ALA A 460 -0.27 -18.17 -1.98
N LEU A 461 -0.42 -16.97 -2.55
CA LEU A 461 -0.34 -15.70 -1.82
C LEU A 461 -1.30 -15.68 -0.63
N ALA A 462 -2.57 -16.00 -0.86
CA ALA A 462 -3.60 -15.97 0.18
C ALA A 462 -3.33 -17.00 1.30
N VAL A 463 -3.02 -18.25 0.94
CA VAL A 463 -2.75 -19.28 1.96
C VAL A 463 -1.41 -19.08 2.67
N GLY A 464 -0.46 -18.40 2.02
CA GLY A 464 0.82 -18.04 2.62
C GLY A 464 0.71 -16.97 3.71
N MET A 465 -0.39 -16.20 3.75
CA MET A 465 -0.67 -15.25 4.82
C MET A 465 -1.15 -15.93 6.13
N LEU A 466 -1.68 -17.16 6.05
CA LEU A 466 -2.27 -17.86 7.20
C LEU A 466 -1.34 -18.02 8.42
N PRO A 467 -0.04 -18.37 8.26
CA PRO A 467 0.85 -18.53 9.40
C PRO A 467 1.04 -17.25 10.22
N ALA A 468 0.77 -16.07 9.66
CA ALA A 468 0.88 -14.80 10.37
C ALA A 468 -0.05 -14.74 11.61
N LEU A 469 -1.18 -15.46 11.59
CA LEU A 469 -2.14 -15.50 12.68
C LEU A 469 -1.66 -16.29 13.91
N ALA A 470 -0.60 -17.09 13.77
CA ALA A 470 -0.03 -17.85 14.88
C ALA A 470 0.89 -17.01 15.78
N PHE A 471 1.28 -15.81 15.34
CA PHE A 471 2.11 -14.88 16.11
C PHE A 471 1.28 -14.18 17.20
N PRO A 472 1.92 -13.62 18.26
CA PRO A 472 1.30 -13.14 19.51
C PRO A 472 0.06 -12.23 19.46
N ALA A 473 -0.30 -11.67 18.31
CA ALA A 473 -1.63 -11.13 18.08
C ALA A 473 -2.12 -11.63 16.71
N PRO A 474 -3.12 -12.54 16.65
CA PRO A 474 -4.01 -12.99 17.73
C PRO A 474 -3.53 -14.19 18.58
N ALA A 475 -2.28 -14.64 18.45
CA ALA A 475 -1.68 -15.76 19.20
C ALA A 475 -2.35 -17.14 19.00
N TRP A 476 -2.81 -17.45 17.79
CA TRP A 476 -3.33 -18.79 17.45
C TRP A 476 -2.18 -19.79 17.25
N TRP A 477 -1.37 -20.00 18.28
CA TRP A 477 -0.16 -20.83 18.25
C TRP A 477 -0.40 -22.24 17.67
N TRP A 478 -1.60 -22.81 17.91
CA TRP A 478 -2.00 -24.12 17.40
C TRP A 478 -2.09 -24.17 15.87
N LEU A 479 -2.40 -23.03 15.23
CA LEU A 479 -2.48 -22.91 13.78
C LEU A 479 -1.12 -23.14 13.13
N ALA A 480 -0.01 -22.77 13.79
CA ALA A 480 1.34 -22.95 13.26
C ALA A 480 1.62 -24.39 12.83
N TRP A 481 1.05 -25.38 13.54
CA TRP A 481 1.24 -26.82 13.30
C TRP A 481 0.63 -27.33 11.99
N PHE A 482 -0.26 -26.55 11.35
CA PHE A 482 -0.86 -26.93 10.08
C PHE A 482 -1.03 -25.77 9.07
N ALA A 483 -0.60 -24.55 9.39
CA ALA A 483 -0.71 -23.37 8.54
C ALA A 483 0.07 -23.47 7.21
N LEU A 484 1.15 -24.24 7.16
CA LEU A 484 1.95 -24.45 5.95
C LEU A 484 1.40 -25.57 5.06
N VAL A 485 0.48 -26.40 5.56
CA VAL A 485 -0.11 -27.51 4.79
C VAL A 485 -0.80 -27.00 3.51
N PRO A 486 -1.70 -26.00 3.54
CA PRO A 486 -2.34 -25.50 2.33
C PRO A 486 -1.33 -24.97 1.29
N LEU A 487 -0.32 -24.20 1.74
CA LEU A 487 0.72 -23.69 0.85
C LEU A 487 1.54 -24.82 0.22
N THR A 488 1.92 -25.82 1.03
CA THR A 488 2.63 -27.03 0.58
C THR A 488 1.85 -27.76 -0.51
N LEU A 489 0.53 -27.91 -0.35
CA LEU A 489 -0.35 -28.54 -1.33
C LEU A 489 -0.45 -27.72 -2.64
N VAL A 490 -0.54 -26.38 -2.54
CA VAL A 490 -0.59 -25.49 -3.71
C VAL A 490 0.73 -25.51 -4.51
N VAL A 491 1.88 -25.52 -3.81
CA VAL A 491 3.22 -25.65 -4.41
C VAL A 491 3.39 -27.00 -5.08
N ARG A 492 3.03 -28.09 -4.37
CA ARG A 492 3.05 -29.46 -4.88
C ARG A 492 2.23 -29.63 -6.16
N ALA A 493 1.04 -29.03 -6.21
CA ALA A 493 0.11 -29.12 -7.32
C ALA A 493 0.55 -28.31 -8.56
N ALA A 494 1.75 -27.73 -8.56
CA ALA A 494 2.26 -27.00 -9.71
C ALA A 494 2.62 -27.94 -10.87
N PRO A 495 2.28 -27.57 -12.13
CA PRO A 495 2.54 -28.42 -13.29
C PRO A 495 4.02 -28.60 -13.60
N THR A 496 4.87 -27.64 -13.18
CA THR A 496 6.32 -27.69 -13.40
C THR A 496 7.05 -27.26 -12.13
N ARG A 497 8.32 -27.67 -12.01
CA ARG A 497 9.20 -27.27 -10.90
C ARG A 497 9.31 -25.76 -10.77
N ARG A 498 9.48 -25.07 -11.92
CA ARG A 498 9.53 -23.61 -11.97
C ARG A 498 8.26 -22.98 -11.42
N GLU A 499 7.10 -23.51 -11.80
CA GLU A 499 5.83 -22.99 -11.27
C GLU A 499 5.65 -23.32 -9.78
N GLY A 500 6.15 -24.45 -9.28
CA GLY A 500 6.15 -24.76 -7.84
C GLY A 500 6.96 -23.76 -7.04
N VAL A 501 8.19 -23.49 -7.48
CA VAL A 501 9.06 -22.46 -6.92
C VAL A 501 8.40 -21.07 -6.94
N LEU A 502 7.77 -20.69 -8.05
CA LEU A 502 7.06 -19.42 -8.16
C LEU A 502 5.83 -19.35 -7.23
N ARG A 503 5.08 -20.44 -7.06
CA ARG A 503 3.97 -20.47 -6.09
C ARG A 503 4.47 -20.33 -4.66
N ALA A 504 5.58 -20.99 -4.31
CA ALA A 504 6.19 -20.83 -3.00
C ALA A 504 6.60 -19.36 -2.79
N TRP A 505 7.29 -18.78 -3.76
CA TRP A 505 7.69 -17.37 -3.71
C TRP A 505 6.52 -16.42 -3.48
N TRP A 506 5.41 -16.59 -4.21
CA TRP A 506 4.19 -15.80 -4.00
C TRP A 506 3.58 -16.03 -2.62
N GLY A 507 3.55 -17.27 -2.14
CA GLY A 507 3.06 -17.57 -0.79
C GLY A 507 3.90 -16.91 0.29
N LEU A 508 5.22 -16.97 0.19
CA LEU A 508 6.11 -16.37 1.18
C LEU A 508 6.19 -14.85 1.07
N ALA A 509 5.97 -14.27 -0.11
CA ALA A 509 5.71 -12.83 -0.21
C ALA A 509 4.45 -12.44 0.59
N GLY A 510 3.40 -13.26 0.52
CA GLY A 510 2.20 -13.09 1.33
C GLY A 510 2.47 -13.23 2.83
N PHE A 511 3.25 -14.23 3.23
CA PHE A 511 3.68 -14.43 4.62
C PHE A 511 4.38 -13.18 5.17
N GLU A 512 5.45 -12.72 4.50
CA GLU A 512 6.23 -11.55 4.93
C GLU A 512 5.37 -10.27 4.98
N MET A 513 4.54 -10.03 3.97
CA MET A 513 3.62 -8.89 3.95
C MET A 513 2.61 -8.94 5.10
N ALA A 514 2.11 -10.12 5.47
CA ALA A 514 1.16 -10.28 6.57
C ALA A 514 1.84 -10.14 7.93
N THR A 515 3.02 -10.73 8.13
CA THR A 515 3.75 -10.64 9.41
C THR A 515 4.33 -9.25 9.67
N GLN A 516 4.66 -8.52 8.61
CA GLN A 516 5.30 -7.20 8.68
C GLN A 516 4.36 -6.06 8.25
N TYR A 517 3.03 -6.28 8.26
CA TYR A 517 2.06 -5.25 7.84
C TYR A 517 2.17 -3.96 8.67
N TRP A 518 2.68 -4.06 9.90
CA TRP A 518 2.90 -2.93 10.79
C TRP A 518 4.02 -1.98 10.32
N LEU A 519 4.83 -2.36 9.32
CA LEU A 519 5.78 -1.46 8.64
C LEU A 519 5.12 -0.56 7.59
N VAL A 520 3.86 -0.82 7.18
CA VAL A 520 3.15 -0.01 6.18
C VAL A 520 3.18 1.50 6.48
N PRO A 521 3.01 1.98 7.73
CA PRO A 521 3.08 3.41 8.03
C PRO A 521 4.43 4.07 7.71
N ASP A 522 5.54 3.33 7.69
CA ASP A 522 6.89 3.87 7.54
C ASP A 522 7.50 3.65 6.16
N ILE A 523 7.26 2.46 5.56
CA ILE A 523 7.80 2.11 4.23
C ILE A 523 6.73 2.05 3.13
N GLY A 524 5.44 2.17 3.49
CA GLY A 524 4.33 2.25 2.54
C GLY A 524 4.28 1.09 1.54
N PRO A 525 4.13 1.36 0.23
CA PRO A 525 4.06 0.31 -0.79
C PRO A 525 5.35 -0.48 -0.94
N ALA A 526 6.49 0.01 -0.40
CA ALA A 526 7.74 -0.74 -0.40
C ALA A 526 7.64 -2.04 0.41
N LEU A 527 6.65 -2.21 1.29
CA LEU A 527 6.38 -3.49 1.94
C LEU A 527 6.12 -4.61 0.92
N ALA A 528 5.41 -4.33 -0.18
CA ALA A 528 5.19 -5.33 -1.22
C ALA A 528 6.52 -5.72 -1.90
N LEU A 529 7.41 -4.75 -2.10
CA LEU A 529 8.75 -5.02 -2.62
C LEU A 529 9.58 -5.83 -1.60
N ALA A 530 9.57 -5.44 -0.32
CA ALA A 530 10.24 -6.16 0.76
C ALA A 530 9.73 -7.61 0.86
N GLY A 531 8.42 -7.83 0.86
CA GLY A 531 7.83 -9.17 0.86
C GLY A 531 8.23 -9.99 -0.37
N VAL A 532 8.26 -9.39 -1.56
CA VAL A 532 8.73 -10.05 -2.78
C VAL A 532 10.22 -10.41 -2.68
N LEU A 533 11.07 -9.54 -2.14
CA LEU A 533 12.51 -9.79 -2.02
C LEU A 533 12.82 -10.82 -0.93
N LEU A 534 12.26 -10.65 0.28
CA LEU A 534 12.46 -11.57 1.40
C LEU A 534 11.81 -12.94 1.15
N GLY A 535 10.63 -12.97 0.54
CA GLY A 535 9.98 -14.22 0.15
C GLY A 535 10.81 -15.05 -0.84
N ALA A 536 11.75 -14.44 -1.57
CA ALA A 536 12.65 -15.16 -2.48
C ALA A 536 13.64 -16.06 -1.73
N LEU A 537 13.87 -15.85 -0.43
CA LEU A 537 14.71 -16.73 0.39
C LEU A 537 14.15 -18.16 0.47
N TRP A 538 12.85 -18.35 0.26
CA TRP A 538 12.18 -19.66 0.25
C TRP A 538 12.06 -20.31 -1.13
N LEU A 539 12.75 -19.80 -2.16
CA LEU A 539 12.84 -20.51 -3.44
C LEU A 539 13.39 -21.94 -3.28
N PRO A 540 14.41 -22.24 -2.45
CA PRO A 540 14.87 -23.60 -2.18
C PRO A 540 13.81 -24.48 -1.50
N TRP A 541 13.01 -23.90 -0.60
CA TRP A 541 11.89 -24.59 0.03
C TRP A 541 10.82 -24.99 -0.99
N GLY A 542 10.42 -24.06 -1.87
CA GLY A 542 9.49 -24.35 -2.96
C GLY A 542 10.01 -25.43 -3.93
N TRP A 543 11.32 -25.42 -4.19
CA TRP A 543 11.99 -26.48 -4.97
C TRP A 543 11.92 -27.83 -4.25
N ALA A 544 12.23 -27.88 -2.95
CA ALA A 544 12.22 -29.10 -2.16
C ALA A 544 10.80 -29.71 -2.10
N VAL A 545 9.78 -28.88 -1.82
CA VAL A 545 8.37 -29.29 -1.82
C VAL A 545 7.97 -29.86 -3.17
N HIS A 546 8.21 -29.14 -4.28
CA HIS A 546 7.82 -29.64 -5.61
C HIS A 546 8.58 -30.93 -5.97
N ARG A 547 9.89 -30.97 -5.78
CA ARG A 547 10.73 -32.11 -6.15
C ARG A 547 10.37 -33.38 -5.38
N LEU A 548 10.09 -33.27 -4.08
CA LEU A 548 9.92 -34.42 -3.20
C LEU A 548 8.44 -34.82 -3.05
N LEU A 549 7.50 -33.87 -3.13
CA LEU A 549 6.09 -34.13 -2.87
C LEU A 549 5.21 -34.19 -4.14
N ALA A 550 5.66 -33.67 -5.30
CA ALA A 550 4.88 -33.78 -6.54
C ALA A 550 4.85 -35.23 -7.07
N ALA A 551 3.82 -35.54 -7.87
CA ALA A 551 3.67 -36.86 -8.46
C ALA A 551 4.78 -37.15 -9.51
N PRO A 552 5.27 -38.39 -9.61
CA PRO A 552 4.98 -39.55 -8.75
C PRO A 552 5.69 -39.49 -7.38
N LEU A 553 4.97 -39.82 -6.31
CA LEU A 553 5.45 -39.78 -4.93
C LEU A 553 5.93 -41.17 -4.48
N THR A 554 7.25 -41.36 -4.42
CA THR A 554 7.87 -42.63 -3.97
C THR A 554 8.15 -42.62 -2.47
N GLY A 555 8.32 -43.79 -1.85
CA GLY A 555 8.64 -43.89 -0.42
C GLY A 555 9.94 -43.20 -0.03
N ARG A 556 10.99 -43.33 -0.84
CA ARG A 556 12.27 -42.63 -0.63
C ARG A 556 12.11 -41.11 -0.66
N ARG A 557 11.27 -40.58 -1.58
CA ARG A 557 10.97 -39.14 -1.62
C ARG A 557 10.15 -38.68 -0.43
N THR A 558 9.21 -39.51 0.05
CA THR A 558 8.44 -39.21 1.27
C THR A 558 9.34 -39.09 2.49
N VAL A 559 10.24 -40.06 2.70
CA VAL A 559 11.19 -40.02 3.82
C VAL A 559 12.13 -38.82 3.69
N ALA A 560 12.68 -38.57 2.49
CA ALA A 560 13.51 -37.39 2.24
C ALA A 560 12.75 -36.08 2.48
N ALA A 561 11.46 -36.01 2.16
CA ALA A 561 10.65 -34.80 2.37
C ALA A 561 10.55 -34.42 3.85
N LEU A 562 10.38 -35.39 4.75
CA LEU A 562 10.27 -35.18 6.20
C LEU A 562 11.52 -34.53 6.82
N VAL A 563 12.65 -34.53 6.11
CA VAL A 563 13.91 -33.94 6.58
C VAL A 563 14.28 -32.71 5.73
N VAL A 564 14.29 -32.85 4.40
CA VAL A 564 14.75 -31.79 3.48
C VAL A 564 13.80 -30.59 3.42
N VAL A 565 12.47 -30.81 3.45
CA VAL A 565 11.50 -29.70 3.40
C VAL A 565 11.59 -28.80 4.64
N PRO A 566 11.55 -29.33 5.88
CA PRO A 566 11.72 -28.49 7.07
C PRO A 566 13.12 -27.87 7.18
N SER A 567 14.18 -28.58 6.76
CA SER A 567 15.53 -27.96 6.67
C SER A 567 15.57 -26.79 5.69
N ALA A 568 14.93 -26.92 4.52
CA ALA A 568 14.88 -25.84 3.54
C ALA A 568 14.11 -24.61 4.03
N TRP A 569 13.08 -24.81 4.86
CA TRP A 569 12.37 -23.72 5.54
C TRP A 569 13.31 -23.01 6.50
N LEU A 570 13.98 -23.79 7.36
CA LEU A 570 14.86 -23.25 8.39
C LEU A 570 16.08 -22.52 7.81
N CYS A 571 16.65 -22.99 6.70
CA CYS A 571 17.71 -22.27 5.99
C CYS A 571 17.27 -20.88 5.54
N ALA A 572 16.02 -20.73 5.10
CA ALA A 572 15.49 -19.44 4.67
C ALA A 572 15.27 -18.50 5.87
N GLU A 573 14.78 -19.01 6.99
CA GLU A 573 14.71 -18.26 8.26
C GLU A 573 16.11 -17.84 8.75
N GLY A 574 17.08 -18.75 8.72
CA GLY A 574 18.47 -18.47 9.09
C GLY A 574 19.11 -17.41 8.19
N ALA A 575 18.89 -17.50 6.87
CA ALA A 575 19.37 -16.49 5.93
C ALA A 575 18.72 -15.11 6.16
N ARG A 576 17.40 -15.08 6.39
CA ARG A 576 16.67 -13.84 6.69
C ARG A 576 17.11 -13.21 8.02
N SER A 577 17.57 -14.04 8.94
CA SER A 577 18.03 -13.61 10.27
C SER A 577 19.33 -12.83 10.27
N TRP A 578 19.95 -12.63 9.09
CA TRP A 578 21.05 -11.68 8.96
C TRP A 578 20.57 -10.25 9.25
N GLN A 579 21.30 -9.53 10.12
CA GLN A 579 20.90 -8.21 10.62
C GLN A 579 20.48 -7.22 9.51
N SER A 580 21.15 -7.25 8.36
CA SER A 580 20.90 -6.31 7.25
C SER A 580 19.62 -6.63 6.46
N LEU A 581 19.07 -7.84 6.59
CA LEU A 581 17.86 -8.29 5.88
C LEU A 581 16.58 -8.17 6.72
N GLY A 582 16.66 -7.56 7.90
CA GLY A 582 15.53 -7.41 8.82
C GLY A 582 15.58 -8.36 10.03
N GLY A 583 16.57 -9.26 10.09
CA GLY A 583 16.87 -10.05 11.28
C GLY A 583 15.82 -11.13 11.60
N PRO A 584 16.00 -11.84 12.73
CA PRO A 584 15.19 -12.98 13.18
C PRO A 584 13.79 -12.59 13.68
N TRP A 585 13.05 -11.77 12.92
CA TRP A 585 11.65 -11.44 13.21
C TRP A 585 10.71 -12.56 12.76
N ALA A 586 9.55 -12.75 13.41
CA ALA A 586 8.53 -13.70 12.96
C ALA A 586 9.05 -15.11 12.57
N LEU A 587 9.92 -15.69 13.40
CA LEU A 587 10.39 -17.07 13.22
C LEU A 587 9.26 -18.05 13.57
N LEU A 588 9.08 -19.12 12.81
CA LEU A 588 8.00 -20.09 13.05
C LEU A 588 8.08 -20.69 14.46
N GLY A 589 9.28 -20.89 15.01
CA GLY A 589 9.48 -21.36 16.38
C GLY A 589 8.96 -20.39 17.45
N ALA A 590 8.99 -19.08 17.19
CA ALA A 590 8.51 -18.06 18.12
C ALA A 590 6.97 -18.06 18.26
N THR A 591 6.25 -18.71 17.35
CA THR A 591 4.79 -18.90 17.50
C THR A 591 4.42 -19.69 18.76
N GLN A 592 5.35 -20.46 19.32
CA GLN A 592 5.14 -21.27 20.53
C GLN A 592 5.55 -20.56 21.82
N TRP A 593 5.79 -19.24 21.79
CA TRP A 593 6.24 -18.45 22.94
C TRP A 593 5.35 -18.61 24.20
N ASN A 594 4.04 -18.80 24.02
CA ASN A 594 3.06 -18.95 25.08
C ASN A 594 2.71 -20.42 25.40
N GLN A 595 3.54 -21.36 24.95
CA GLN A 595 3.41 -22.79 25.25
C GLN A 595 4.73 -23.29 25.84
N PRO A 596 5.00 -23.04 27.14
CA PRO A 596 6.29 -23.28 27.77
C PRO A 596 6.82 -24.72 27.61
N GLU A 597 5.93 -25.70 27.61
CA GLU A 597 6.28 -27.11 27.43
C GLU A 597 6.82 -27.38 26.02
N MET A 598 6.19 -26.81 25.00
CA MET A 598 6.70 -26.90 23.63
C MET A 598 7.95 -26.03 23.44
N LEU A 599 7.91 -24.79 23.95
CA LEU A 599 9.02 -23.85 23.87
C LEU A 599 10.27 -24.41 24.54
N SER A 600 10.15 -25.34 25.50
CA SER A 600 11.26 -26.03 26.16
C SER A 600 12.28 -26.63 25.18
N THR A 601 11.87 -27.01 23.96
CA THR A 601 12.80 -27.50 22.93
C THR A 601 13.81 -26.43 22.48
N ALA A 602 13.51 -25.15 22.69
CA ALA A 602 14.45 -24.06 22.44
C ALA A 602 15.68 -24.12 23.37
N ALA A 603 15.55 -24.72 24.56
CA ALA A 603 16.70 -24.98 25.43
C ALA A 603 17.66 -26.03 24.85
N LEU A 604 17.23 -26.84 23.87
CA LEU A 604 18.06 -27.85 23.20
C LEU A 604 18.75 -27.33 21.94
N GLY A 605 18.01 -26.63 21.09
CA GLY A 605 18.50 -26.25 19.76
C GLY A 605 18.06 -24.86 19.31
N GLY A 606 17.70 -24.00 20.26
CA GLY A 606 17.21 -22.65 19.99
C GLY A 606 15.79 -22.65 19.43
N VAL A 607 15.28 -21.45 19.18
CA VAL A 607 14.06 -21.21 18.40
C VAL A 607 14.06 -21.97 17.07
N TRP A 608 15.24 -22.28 16.55
CA TRP A 608 15.46 -23.05 15.33
C TRP A 608 14.95 -24.49 15.42
N LEU A 609 15.20 -25.20 16.52
CA LEU A 609 14.69 -26.57 16.72
C LEU A 609 13.16 -26.54 16.87
N THR A 610 12.61 -25.60 17.63
CA THR A 610 11.16 -25.43 17.75
C THR A 610 10.52 -25.17 16.38
N GLY A 611 11.09 -24.26 15.59
CA GLY A 611 10.62 -23.98 14.22
C GLY A 611 10.75 -25.18 13.28
N PHE A 612 11.84 -25.94 13.39
CA PHE A 612 12.04 -27.18 12.63
C PHE A 612 10.95 -28.23 12.94
N LEU A 613 10.62 -28.44 14.21
CA LEU A 613 9.56 -29.38 14.62
C LEU A 613 8.20 -28.98 14.04
N VAL A 614 7.85 -27.69 14.10
CA VAL A 614 6.61 -27.17 13.49
C VAL A 614 6.58 -27.43 11.98
N ALA A 615 7.70 -27.20 11.28
CA ALA A 615 7.81 -27.46 9.85
C ALA A 615 7.75 -28.97 9.50
N VAL A 616 8.31 -29.85 10.34
CA VAL A 616 8.21 -31.31 10.19
C VAL A 616 6.76 -31.76 10.29
N VAL A 617 6.00 -31.29 11.29
CA VAL A 617 4.58 -31.65 11.46
C VAL A 617 3.76 -31.21 10.25
N ASN A 618 3.95 -29.98 9.78
CA ASN A 618 3.28 -29.51 8.56
C ASN A 618 3.59 -30.40 7.34
N THR A 619 4.86 -30.78 7.19
CA THR A 619 5.28 -31.67 6.09
C THR A 619 4.67 -33.07 6.23
N ALA A 620 4.64 -33.60 7.44
CA ALA A 620 4.06 -34.91 7.74
C ALA A 620 2.54 -34.91 7.49
N LEU A 621 1.82 -33.89 7.94
CA LEU A 621 0.38 -33.74 7.67
C LEU A 621 0.12 -33.62 6.16
N ALA A 622 0.94 -32.86 5.43
CA ALA A 622 0.85 -32.82 3.96
C ALA A 622 1.07 -34.21 3.36
N VAL A 623 2.04 -35.00 3.84
CA VAL A 623 2.27 -36.39 3.42
C VAL A 623 1.05 -37.28 3.68
N VAL A 624 0.42 -37.18 4.85
CA VAL A 624 -0.77 -37.94 5.22
C VAL A 624 -1.93 -37.71 4.25
N LEU A 625 -2.09 -36.48 3.76
CA LEU A 625 -3.15 -36.10 2.82
C LEU A 625 -2.89 -36.57 1.38
N ILE A 626 -1.63 -36.72 0.99
CA ILE A 626 -1.26 -36.92 -0.43
C ILE A 626 -0.79 -38.34 -0.76
N GLN A 627 -0.30 -39.08 0.22
CA GLN A 627 0.29 -40.40 0.02
C GLN A 627 -0.79 -41.47 -0.02
N ARG A 628 -0.68 -42.42 -0.96
CA ARG A 628 -1.65 -43.52 -1.12
C ARG A 628 -1.30 -44.76 -0.30
N ARG A 629 -0.02 -44.96 0.03
CA ARG A 629 0.45 -46.12 0.79
C ARG A 629 0.19 -45.93 2.29
N LEU A 630 -0.67 -46.76 2.89
CA LEU A 630 -1.05 -46.66 4.31
C LEU A 630 0.16 -46.62 5.24
N ARG A 631 1.14 -47.53 5.07
CA ARG A 631 2.37 -47.56 5.89
C ARG A 631 3.12 -46.22 5.96
N LEU A 632 3.13 -45.46 4.86
CA LEU A 632 3.81 -44.17 4.80
C LEU A 632 2.97 -43.04 5.42
N ARG A 633 1.63 -43.16 5.37
CA ARG A 633 0.73 -42.24 6.09
C ARG A 633 0.85 -42.45 7.59
N VAL A 634 0.86 -43.70 8.04
CA VAL A 634 1.06 -44.06 9.45
C VAL A 634 2.42 -43.60 9.94
N ALA A 635 3.49 -43.84 9.18
CA ALA A 635 4.82 -43.33 9.52
C ALA A 635 4.83 -41.79 9.66
N ALA A 636 4.20 -41.06 8.73
CA ALA A 636 4.08 -39.60 8.83
C ALA A 636 3.25 -39.15 10.04
N LEU A 637 2.15 -39.83 10.38
CA LEU A 637 1.37 -39.55 11.59
C LEU A 637 2.20 -39.78 12.86
N ILE A 638 2.96 -40.88 12.92
CA ILE A 638 3.88 -41.16 14.04
C ILE A 638 4.96 -40.08 14.13
N THR A 639 5.54 -39.64 13.00
CA THR A 639 6.49 -38.53 12.99
C THR A 639 5.84 -37.25 13.52
N ALA A 640 4.63 -36.91 13.06
CA ALA A 640 3.91 -35.73 13.52
C ALA A 640 3.63 -35.79 15.04
N ALA A 641 3.12 -36.92 15.52
CA ALA A 641 2.86 -37.16 16.94
C ALA A 641 4.14 -37.08 17.78
N GLY A 642 5.24 -37.67 17.30
CA GLY A 642 6.55 -37.60 17.95
C GLY A 642 7.08 -36.17 18.07
N CYS A 643 6.93 -35.36 17.01
CA CYS A 643 7.32 -33.95 17.06
C CYS A 643 6.44 -33.11 18.00
N LEU A 644 5.13 -33.37 18.05
CA LEU A 644 4.22 -32.72 18.99
C LEU A 644 4.51 -33.13 20.45
N ALA A 645 4.91 -34.38 20.67
CA ALA A 645 5.29 -34.88 21.98
C ALA A 645 6.69 -34.45 22.42
N ALA A 646 7.57 -34.06 21.48
CA ALA A 646 8.98 -33.75 21.77
C ALA A 646 9.14 -32.66 22.84
N GLY A 647 8.31 -31.61 22.78
CA GLY A 647 8.31 -30.53 23.77
C GLY A 647 7.89 -31.01 25.16
N PRO A 648 6.66 -31.52 25.35
CA PRO A 648 6.23 -32.05 26.64
C PRO A 648 7.16 -33.12 27.21
N LEU A 649 7.67 -34.04 26.38
CA LEU A 649 8.62 -35.07 26.79
C LEU A 649 9.94 -34.43 27.26
N TRP A 650 10.49 -33.50 26.50
CA TRP A 650 11.71 -32.79 26.90
C TRP A 650 11.49 -31.98 28.19
N SER A 651 10.37 -31.28 28.30
CA SER A 651 10.00 -30.52 29.50
C SER A 651 9.94 -31.41 30.75
N ALA A 652 9.44 -32.64 30.61
CA ALA A 652 9.33 -33.60 31.70
C ALA A 652 10.67 -34.23 32.11
N VAL A 653 11.60 -34.44 31.18
CA VAL A 653 12.88 -35.14 31.45
C VAL A 653 14.08 -34.20 31.59
N ARG A 654 13.97 -32.93 31.18
CA ARG A 654 15.08 -31.98 31.26
C ARG A 654 15.45 -31.73 32.72
N PRO A 655 16.75 -31.58 33.04
CA PRO A 655 17.16 -31.12 34.36
C PRO A 655 16.52 -29.76 34.66
N GLY A 656 15.88 -29.64 35.82
CA GLY A 656 15.40 -28.35 36.31
C GLY A 656 16.57 -27.39 36.54
N LEU A 657 16.33 -26.09 36.36
CA LEU A 657 17.28 -25.04 36.72
C LEU A 657 17.01 -24.63 38.19
N PRO A 658 17.91 -24.95 39.14
CA PRO A 658 17.68 -24.67 40.55
C PRO A 658 17.52 -23.16 40.80
N VAL A 659 16.44 -22.79 41.48
CA VAL A 659 16.24 -21.41 41.93
C VAL A 659 17.22 -21.14 43.08
N THR A 660 18.01 -20.08 42.95
CA THR A 660 19.07 -19.70 43.89
C THR A 660 18.74 -18.41 44.65
N GLY A 661 17.60 -17.80 44.36
CA GLY A 661 17.11 -16.57 44.97
C GLY A 661 16.09 -15.90 44.06
N SER A 662 15.57 -14.76 44.49
CA SER A 662 14.75 -13.88 43.66
C SER A 662 15.26 -12.44 43.76
N VAL A 663 14.98 -11.65 42.74
CA VAL A 663 15.29 -10.22 42.73
C VAL A 663 14.03 -9.41 42.39
N PRO A 664 13.64 -8.41 43.19
CA PRO A 664 12.54 -7.52 42.84
C PRO A 664 12.97 -6.56 41.74
N VAL A 665 12.37 -6.69 40.56
CA VAL A 665 12.59 -5.80 39.41
C VAL A 665 11.36 -4.93 39.21
N ALA A 666 11.55 -3.62 39.27
CA ALA A 666 10.56 -2.63 38.95
C ALA A 666 10.57 -2.32 37.45
N VAL A 667 9.39 -2.34 36.84
CA VAL A 667 9.13 -1.98 35.45
C VAL A 667 8.33 -0.69 35.44
N VAL A 668 8.79 0.32 34.70
CA VAL A 668 8.11 1.62 34.58
C VAL A 668 7.72 1.85 33.11
N GLN A 669 6.42 2.01 32.85
CA GLN A 669 5.86 2.18 31.52
C GLN A 669 5.04 3.49 31.45
N PRO A 670 5.60 4.57 30.90
CA PRO A 670 4.89 5.85 30.76
C PRO A 670 3.83 5.84 29.65
N GLY A 671 3.96 4.99 28.63
CA GLY A 671 3.05 4.98 27.48
C GLY A 671 3.24 6.21 26.57
N VAL A 672 2.33 6.38 25.61
CA VAL A 672 2.45 7.44 24.58
C VAL A 672 2.21 8.82 25.19
N ALA A 673 3.25 9.64 25.25
CA ALA A 673 3.21 11.04 25.67
C ALA A 673 4.44 11.79 25.10
N THR A 674 4.58 13.09 25.36
CA THR A 674 5.81 13.80 24.99
C THR A 674 7.01 13.30 25.82
N PRO A 675 8.26 13.37 25.32
CA PRO A 675 9.42 12.89 26.08
C PRO A 675 9.55 13.48 27.49
N ALA A 676 9.26 14.78 27.64
CA ALA A 676 9.28 15.44 28.95
C ALA A 676 8.19 14.89 29.90
N GLU A 677 6.96 14.66 29.40
CA GLU A 677 5.88 14.05 30.19
C GLU A 677 6.18 12.58 30.54
N GLN A 678 6.84 11.84 29.64
CA GLN A 678 7.26 10.46 29.89
C GLN A 678 8.30 10.42 31.01
N GLN A 679 9.37 11.21 30.91
CA GLN A 679 10.41 11.27 31.93
C GLN A 679 9.85 11.76 33.28
N ALA A 680 9.02 12.80 33.29
CA ALA A 680 8.38 13.29 34.52
C ALA A 680 7.50 12.21 35.17
N PHE A 681 6.77 11.44 34.37
CA PHE A 681 6.00 10.30 34.86
C PHE A 681 6.91 9.20 35.41
N GLU A 682 7.99 8.86 34.71
CA GLU A 682 8.92 7.81 35.14
C GLU A 682 9.58 8.15 36.48
N VAL A 683 10.00 9.40 36.67
CA VAL A 683 10.51 9.91 37.97
C VAL A 683 9.45 9.78 39.06
N ALA A 684 8.23 10.27 38.81
CA ALA A 684 7.15 10.26 39.80
C ALA A 684 6.69 8.83 40.15
N ALA A 685 6.60 7.95 39.14
CA ALA A 685 6.22 6.56 39.32
C ALA A 685 7.31 5.79 40.09
N THR A 686 8.58 6.01 39.76
CA THR A 686 9.72 5.40 40.47
C THR A 686 9.74 5.78 41.95
N GLY A 687 9.51 7.06 42.28
CA GLY A 687 9.46 7.50 43.68
C GLY A 687 8.38 6.82 44.52
N ARG A 688 7.26 6.40 43.90
CA ARG A 688 6.19 5.65 44.59
C ARG A 688 6.53 4.19 44.85
N LEU A 689 7.60 3.66 44.27
CA LEU A 689 8.04 2.27 44.45
C LEU A 689 8.93 2.07 45.68
N ALA A 690 9.31 3.15 46.40
CA ALA A 690 10.24 3.07 47.53
C ALA A 690 9.81 2.03 48.59
N ALA A 691 8.51 1.96 48.91
CA ALA A 691 7.96 1.01 49.87
C ALA A 691 8.00 -0.46 49.40
N GLN A 692 8.26 -0.71 48.11
CA GLN A 692 8.36 -2.05 47.53
C GLN A 692 9.81 -2.55 47.44
N HIS A 693 10.79 -1.71 47.82
CA HIS A 693 12.22 -2.02 47.85
C HIS A 693 12.74 -2.76 46.60
N PRO A 694 12.53 -2.21 45.37
CA PRO A 694 13.07 -2.83 44.17
C PRO A 694 14.60 -2.79 44.18
N ALA A 695 15.24 -3.88 43.76
CA ALA A 695 16.70 -3.93 43.63
C ALA A 695 17.17 -3.26 42.33
N LEU A 696 16.33 -3.28 41.30
CA LEU A 696 16.56 -2.67 40.00
C LEU A 696 15.25 -2.06 39.50
N VAL A 697 15.28 -0.78 39.11
CA VAL A 697 14.19 -0.10 38.41
C VAL A 697 14.59 0.11 36.97
N VAL A 698 13.75 -0.34 36.04
CA VAL A 698 14.04 -0.29 34.61
C VAL A 698 13.06 0.65 33.92
N TRP A 699 13.59 1.60 33.15
CA TRP A 699 12.83 2.47 32.25
C TRP A 699 12.97 1.99 30.79
N GLY A 700 12.09 2.45 29.91
CA GLY A 700 12.07 2.05 28.50
C GLY A 700 13.25 2.58 27.66
N GLU A 701 13.29 2.21 26.37
CA GLU A 701 14.26 2.81 25.43
C GLU A 701 13.92 4.29 25.19
N SER A 702 14.95 5.16 25.13
CA SER A 702 14.79 6.61 24.96
C SER A 702 13.93 7.26 26.07
N SER A 703 14.10 6.80 27.31
CA SER A 703 13.42 7.31 28.51
C SER A 703 13.89 8.71 28.94
N LEU A 704 15.14 9.07 28.65
CA LEU A 704 15.66 10.41 28.92
C LEU A 704 15.27 11.36 27.78
N ALA A 705 14.65 12.49 28.12
CA ALA A 705 14.28 13.52 27.14
C ALA A 705 15.50 14.26 26.59
N ASP A 706 16.56 14.36 27.39
CA ASP A 706 17.83 14.99 27.02
C ASP A 706 18.95 13.95 26.80
N ASN A 707 20.02 14.38 26.13
CA ASN A 707 21.21 13.55 25.95
C ASN A 707 21.79 13.08 27.29
N VAL A 708 22.28 11.84 27.31
CA VAL A 708 22.90 11.18 28.47
C VAL A 708 24.03 11.99 29.11
N ASN A 709 24.69 12.85 28.33
CA ASN A 709 25.84 13.65 28.74
C ASN A 709 25.55 15.17 28.83
N SER A 710 24.29 15.62 28.79
CA SER A 710 23.96 17.07 28.74
C SER A 710 24.14 17.84 30.07
N GLY A 711 24.51 17.20 31.18
CA GLY A 711 24.97 17.90 32.39
C GLY A 711 25.05 17.08 33.69
N VAL A 712 25.90 17.55 34.61
CA VAL A 712 26.10 16.98 35.97
C VAL A 712 24.80 17.01 36.81
N SER A 713 23.89 17.96 36.53
CA SER A 713 22.62 18.16 37.25
C SER A 713 21.57 17.06 36.97
N SER A 714 21.54 16.48 35.77
CA SER A 714 20.59 15.41 35.41
C SER A 714 20.96 14.09 36.10
N ASN A 715 22.24 13.71 36.06
CA ASN A 715 22.73 12.51 36.73
C ASN A 715 22.63 12.59 38.26
N ALA A 716 22.86 13.78 38.85
CA ALA A 716 22.67 13.98 40.29
C ALA A 716 21.21 13.80 40.72
N SER A 717 20.26 14.22 39.87
CA SER A 717 18.82 14.04 40.12
C SER A 717 18.41 12.56 40.04
N LEU A 718 18.95 11.82 39.07
CA LEU A 718 18.72 10.38 38.95
C LEU A 718 19.38 9.60 40.11
N ALA A 719 20.58 9.98 40.55
CA ALA A 719 21.22 9.39 41.73
C ALA A 719 20.42 9.70 43.03
N ALA A 720 19.84 10.89 43.14
CA ALA A 720 18.93 11.22 44.25
C ALA A 720 17.64 10.38 44.20
N LEU A 721 17.11 10.11 43.01
CA LEU A 721 15.97 9.22 42.83
C LEU A 721 16.32 7.77 43.19
N ALA A 722 17.50 7.28 42.81
CA ALA A 722 18.02 5.97 43.21
C ALA A 722 18.13 5.85 44.74
N ARG A 723 18.64 6.88 45.42
CA ARG A 723 18.61 6.99 46.90
C ARG A 723 17.20 6.90 47.47
N THR A 724 16.26 7.60 46.86
CA THR A 724 14.88 7.69 47.35
C THR A 724 14.15 6.36 47.24
N VAL A 725 14.32 5.66 46.12
CA VAL A 725 13.66 4.36 45.90
C VAL A 725 14.39 3.21 46.60
N GLY A 726 15.67 3.40 46.95
CA GLY A 726 16.50 2.39 47.62
C GLY A 726 16.98 1.28 46.68
N GLY A 727 17.11 1.57 45.39
CA GLY A 727 17.52 0.63 44.35
C GLY A 727 18.12 1.32 43.13
N ASP A 728 18.82 0.55 42.30
CA ASP A 728 19.56 1.08 41.15
C ASP A 728 18.61 1.35 39.97
N LEU A 729 18.89 2.38 39.17
CA LEU A 729 18.08 2.77 38.01
C LEU A 729 18.78 2.40 36.70
N LEU A 730 18.11 1.66 35.84
CA LEU A 730 18.51 1.46 34.45
C LEU A 730 17.67 2.35 33.53
N VAL A 731 18.32 3.40 33.02
CA VAL A 731 17.71 4.39 32.11
C VAL A 731 18.35 4.33 30.73
N ASN A 732 17.70 4.90 29.71
CA ASN A 732 18.20 4.90 28.34
C ASN A 732 18.06 6.28 27.68
N GLY A 733 19.07 6.68 26.91
CA GLY A 733 19.04 7.93 26.16
C GLY A 733 20.11 7.99 25.07
N ASP A 734 20.12 9.09 24.34
CA ASP A 734 21.11 9.34 23.29
C ASP A 734 22.40 9.93 23.87
N ALA A 735 23.55 9.36 23.49
CA ALA A 735 24.87 9.78 23.92
C ALA A 735 25.70 10.29 22.73
N PRO A 736 25.97 11.60 22.62
CA PRO A 736 26.80 12.15 21.54
C PRO A 736 28.21 11.54 21.55
N ALA A 737 28.77 11.27 20.37
CA ALA A 737 30.15 10.86 20.22
C ALA A 737 31.10 12.01 20.56
N ALA A 738 32.25 11.69 21.18
CA ALA A 738 33.24 12.69 21.58
C ALA A 738 33.83 13.47 20.40
N ASP A 739 33.89 12.85 19.21
CA ASP A 739 34.38 13.44 17.97
C ASP A 739 33.27 14.16 17.17
N GLY A 740 32.04 14.22 17.69
CA GLY A 740 30.89 14.82 17.01
C GLY A 740 30.39 14.05 15.78
N SER A 741 30.87 12.83 15.53
CA SER A 741 30.53 12.04 14.34
C SER A 741 29.08 11.51 14.33
N GLY A 742 28.40 11.53 15.48
CA GLY A 742 27.04 11.04 15.64
C GLY A 742 26.67 10.85 17.10
N PHE A 743 25.75 9.93 17.38
CA PHE A 743 25.32 9.56 18.72
C PHE A 743 25.10 8.05 18.84
N TYR A 744 25.22 7.54 20.06
CA TYR A 744 24.90 6.17 20.45
C TYR A 744 23.55 6.14 21.16
N LYS A 745 22.80 5.05 20.98
CA LYS A 745 21.72 4.70 21.91
C LYS A 745 22.31 3.95 23.09
N GLN A 746 22.21 4.52 24.28
CA GLN A 746 22.97 4.07 25.43
C GLN A 746 22.09 3.83 26.66
N SER A 747 22.26 2.66 27.28
CA SER A 747 21.73 2.35 28.60
C SER A 747 22.72 2.79 29.67
N LEU A 748 22.22 3.33 30.78
CA LEU A 748 23.00 3.73 31.95
C LEU A 748 22.43 3.08 33.19
N LEU A 749 23.32 2.45 33.96
CA LEU A 749 23.01 2.04 35.32
C LEU A 749 23.47 3.14 36.28
N ILE A 750 22.55 3.59 37.13
CA ILE A 750 22.76 4.69 38.07
C ILE A 750 22.41 4.21 39.47
N ASP A 751 23.31 4.41 40.42
CA ASP A 751 23.12 4.15 41.84
C ASP A 751 23.09 5.46 42.65
N PRO A 752 22.94 5.40 43.98
CA PRO A 752 23.09 6.55 44.87
C PRO A 752 24.38 7.39 44.74
N GLY A 753 25.47 6.79 44.25
CA GLY A 753 26.78 7.43 44.06
C GLY A 753 26.99 8.02 42.66
N GLY A 754 26.22 7.59 41.66
CA GLY A 754 26.26 8.10 40.30
C GLY A 754 26.15 7.01 39.23
N VAL A 755 26.78 7.22 38.08
CA VAL A 755 26.76 6.25 36.98
C VAL A 755 27.71 5.09 37.28
N LEU A 756 27.18 3.87 37.38
CA LEU A 756 27.96 2.64 37.61
C LEU A 756 28.46 1.99 36.33
N GLY A 757 27.72 2.14 35.23
CA GLY A 757 28.08 1.49 33.97
C GLY A 757 27.19 1.92 32.81
N THR A 758 27.70 1.69 31.60
CA THR A 758 27.01 2.05 30.36
C THR A 758 27.08 0.90 29.34
N TYR A 759 26.04 0.82 28.50
CA TYR A 759 25.97 -0.13 27.38
C TYR A 759 25.45 0.60 26.14
N ALA A 760 26.19 0.53 25.04
CA ALA A 760 25.80 1.12 23.77
C ALA A 760 25.23 0.04 22.83
N LYS A 761 24.10 0.33 22.19
CA LYS A 761 23.40 -0.58 21.28
C LYS A 761 24.32 -1.09 20.17
N ILE A 762 24.43 -2.41 20.02
CA ILE A 762 25.25 -3.10 19.04
C ILE A 762 24.46 -3.41 17.76
N ARG A 763 23.25 -3.98 17.87
CA ARG A 763 22.44 -4.33 16.68
C ARG A 763 21.43 -3.22 16.39
N LEU A 764 21.74 -2.44 15.37
CA LEU A 764 20.91 -1.33 14.92
C LEU A 764 19.79 -1.79 13.98
N VAL A 765 18.69 -1.05 13.99
CA VAL A 765 17.53 -1.28 13.11
C VAL A 765 17.83 -0.76 11.69
N PRO A 766 17.84 -1.61 10.65
CA PRO A 766 18.01 -1.16 9.29
C PRO A 766 16.91 -0.19 8.87
N PHE A 767 17.28 0.87 8.15
CA PHE A 767 16.46 2.00 7.72
C PHE A 767 15.88 2.87 8.86
N GLY A 768 15.69 2.34 10.06
CA GLY A 768 15.23 3.09 11.24
C GLY A 768 16.32 3.83 12.00
N GLU A 769 17.52 3.25 12.12
CA GLU A 769 18.66 3.84 12.85
C GLU A 769 19.89 4.06 11.95
N TYR A 770 19.96 3.35 10.83
CA TYR A 770 20.99 3.53 9.82
C TYR A 770 20.48 3.11 8.44
N ILE A 771 21.10 3.57 7.36
CA ILE A 771 20.76 3.13 5.99
C ILE A 771 21.82 2.13 5.50
N PRO A 772 21.48 0.85 5.25
CA PRO A 772 22.37 -0.09 4.58
C PRO A 772 22.81 0.45 3.22
N PHE A 773 24.09 0.34 2.87
CA PHE A 773 24.64 0.84 1.59
C PHE A 773 24.20 2.27 1.26
N ARG A 774 24.34 3.18 2.22
CA ARG A 774 23.86 4.58 2.13
C ARG A 774 24.28 5.30 0.85
N SER A 775 25.45 4.99 0.29
CA SER A 775 25.92 5.56 -0.99
C SER A 775 24.97 5.28 -2.17
N ALA A 776 24.24 4.17 -2.16
CA ALA A 776 23.28 3.79 -3.19
C ALA A 776 21.81 4.01 -2.77
N LEU A 777 21.52 3.92 -1.47
CA LEU A 777 20.14 3.95 -0.93
C LEU A 777 19.79 5.23 -0.16
N GLY A 778 20.70 6.20 -0.05
CA GLY A 778 20.48 7.44 0.70
C GLY A 778 19.33 8.31 0.19
N TRP A 779 18.95 8.18 -1.09
CA TRP A 779 17.79 8.86 -1.67
C TRP A 779 16.46 8.44 -1.02
N LEU A 780 16.40 7.29 -0.33
CA LEU A 780 15.21 6.81 0.35
C LEU A 780 14.79 7.72 1.52
N THR A 781 15.68 8.54 2.09
CA THR A 781 15.30 9.54 3.12
C THR A 781 14.36 10.61 2.60
N GLY A 782 14.37 10.88 1.29
CA GLY A 782 13.47 11.84 0.65
C GLY A 782 12.05 11.32 0.42
N ILE A 783 11.84 10.00 0.55
CA ILE A 783 10.55 9.35 0.24
C ILE A 783 10.03 8.41 1.34
N SER A 784 10.73 8.31 2.48
CA SER A 784 10.37 7.47 3.63
C SER A 784 10.85 8.12 4.93
N LYS A 785 10.47 7.57 6.09
CA LYS A 785 10.98 8.02 7.40
C LYS A 785 12.36 7.43 7.75
N ALA A 786 13.17 7.09 6.76
CA ALA A 786 14.49 6.51 7.01
C ALA A 786 15.40 7.49 7.75
N ALA A 787 16.27 6.98 8.63
CA ALA A 787 17.13 7.79 9.50
C ALA A 787 17.96 8.82 8.70
N PRO A 788 17.85 10.13 9.00
CA PRO A 788 18.61 11.17 8.31
C PRO A 788 20.09 11.21 8.73
N THR A 789 20.42 10.64 9.89
CA THR A 789 21.80 10.48 10.40
C THR A 789 21.93 9.07 10.95
N ASN A 790 23.06 8.40 10.70
CA ASN A 790 23.28 7.05 11.21
C ASN A 790 23.60 7.11 12.71
N VAL A 791 22.88 6.33 13.51
CA VAL A 791 23.27 6.01 14.89
C VAL A 791 24.58 5.22 14.85
N LEU A 792 25.47 5.49 15.81
CA LEU A 792 26.72 4.76 15.97
C LEU A 792 26.48 3.43 16.69
N ARG A 793 27.28 2.43 16.31
CA ARG A 793 27.18 1.06 16.82
C ARG A 793 28.15 0.85 17.99
N GLY A 794 27.66 0.25 19.07
CA GLY A 794 28.49 -0.27 20.16
C GLY A 794 29.37 -1.44 19.73
N ASP A 795 30.50 -1.63 20.40
CA ASP A 795 31.55 -2.59 20.03
C ASP A 795 31.60 -3.83 20.94
N ARG A 796 31.01 -3.78 22.13
CA ARG A 796 31.06 -4.87 23.13
C ARG A 796 29.80 -4.99 23.99
N THR A 797 29.46 -6.23 24.33
CA THR A 797 28.46 -6.59 25.36
C THR A 797 28.98 -6.28 26.75
N VAL A 798 28.10 -5.98 27.71
CA VAL A 798 28.49 -5.59 29.09
C VAL A 798 27.51 -6.17 30.09
N VAL A 799 27.99 -6.98 31.04
CA VAL A 799 27.19 -7.37 32.20
C VAL A 799 27.25 -6.28 33.25
N MET A 800 26.12 -5.65 33.53
CA MET A 800 25.95 -4.66 34.60
C MET A 800 25.59 -5.35 35.91
N ARG A 801 25.88 -4.72 37.06
CA ARG A 801 25.54 -5.25 38.39
C ARG A 801 24.69 -4.26 39.14
N ALA A 802 23.45 -4.64 39.45
CA ALA A 802 22.55 -3.89 40.33
C ALA A 802 22.36 -4.67 41.62
N GLY A 803 22.77 -4.10 42.76
CA GLY A 803 22.87 -4.83 44.03
C GLY A 803 23.52 -6.22 43.88
N PRO A 804 22.84 -7.32 44.25
CA PRO A 804 23.38 -8.68 44.16
C PRO A 804 23.27 -9.32 42.76
N VAL A 805 22.56 -8.72 41.78
CA VAL A 805 22.28 -9.33 40.48
C VAL A 805 23.16 -8.77 39.37
N GLY A 806 23.84 -9.66 38.64
CA GLY A 806 24.47 -9.35 37.35
C GLY A 806 23.45 -9.54 36.23
N PHE A 807 23.24 -8.55 35.37
CA PHE A 807 22.28 -8.60 34.27
C PHE A 807 22.88 -8.10 32.96
N GLY A 808 22.38 -8.63 31.84
CA GLY A 808 22.75 -8.20 30.48
C GLY A 808 21.72 -7.20 29.96
N PRO A 809 22.06 -5.90 29.85
CA PRO A 809 21.22 -4.90 29.22
C PRO A 809 21.24 -5.07 27.70
N LEU A 810 20.07 -5.13 27.08
CA LEU A 810 19.90 -5.21 25.64
C LEU A 810 18.83 -4.20 25.23
N ILE A 811 19.00 -3.60 24.05
CA ILE A 811 18.12 -2.51 23.61
C ILE A 811 17.27 -2.99 22.44
N CYS A 812 15.96 -3.08 22.68
CA CYS A 812 14.91 -3.16 21.69
C CYS A 812 15.11 -4.32 20.70
N TYR A 813 15.47 -4.01 19.45
CA TYR A 813 15.69 -4.95 18.35
C TYR A 813 16.71 -6.06 18.66
N GLU A 814 17.61 -5.84 19.63
CA GLU A 814 18.60 -6.83 20.08
C GLU A 814 18.00 -8.10 20.67
N SER A 815 16.79 -8.03 21.24
CA SER A 815 16.03 -9.21 21.72
C SER A 815 15.77 -10.25 20.63
N THR A 816 15.70 -9.82 19.37
CA THR A 816 15.43 -10.72 18.25
C THR A 816 16.60 -11.69 18.02
N PHE A 817 17.83 -11.29 18.38
CA PHE A 817 19.06 -12.02 18.08
C PHE A 817 19.43 -13.03 19.18
N PRO A 818 19.42 -14.35 18.90
CA PRO A 818 19.78 -15.36 19.90
C PRO A 818 21.23 -15.20 20.39
N ASP A 819 22.15 -14.80 19.52
CA ASP A 819 23.57 -14.62 19.84
C ASP A 819 23.82 -13.52 20.88
N MET A 820 23.05 -12.44 20.86
CA MET A 820 23.17 -11.34 21.81
C MET A 820 22.89 -11.82 23.25
N ALA A 821 21.74 -12.47 23.45
CA ALA A 821 21.35 -13.01 24.76
C ALA A 821 22.35 -14.06 25.24
N ARG A 822 22.77 -14.98 24.35
CA ARG A 822 23.76 -16.00 24.69
C ARG A 822 25.10 -15.40 25.12
N THR A 823 25.54 -14.33 24.45
CA THR A 823 26.82 -13.66 24.75
C THR A 823 26.79 -12.99 26.12
N GLU A 824 25.72 -12.28 26.46
CA GLU A 824 25.55 -11.69 27.80
C GLU A 824 25.57 -12.76 28.91
N VAL A 825 24.88 -13.88 28.70
CA VAL A 825 24.87 -14.99 29.67
C VAL A 825 26.24 -15.68 29.76
N ALA A 826 26.98 -15.79 28.65
CA ALA A 826 28.35 -16.29 28.66
C ALA A 826 29.30 -15.38 29.45
N HIS A 827 29.06 -14.06 29.45
CA HIS A 827 29.79 -13.09 30.27
C HIS A 827 29.32 -13.02 31.73
N GLY A 828 28.36 -13.86 32.13
CA GLY A 828 27.93 -14.00 33.53
C GLY A 828 26.59 -13.33 33.87
N ALA A 829 25.82 -12.87 32.89
CA ALA A 829 24.47 -12.37 33.15
C ALA A 829 23.58 -13.46 33.76
N ARG A 830 22.94 -13.11 34.88
CA ARG A 830 21.96 -13.94 35.60
C ARG A 830 20.51 -13.53 35.32
N LEU A 831 20.33 -12.38 34.68
CA LEU A 831 19.06 -11.79 34.25
C LEU A 831 19.29 -11.11 32.89
N LEU A 832 18.32 -11.21 31.98
CA LEU A 832 18.32 -10.45 30.73
C LEU A 832 17.31 -9.29 30.85
N VAL A 833 17.73 -8.08 30.49
CA VAL A 833 16.87 -6.88 30.57
C VAL A 833 16.83 -6.21 29.19
N TYR A 834 15.62 -6.08 28.64
CA TYR A 834 15.36 -5.47 27.34
C TYR A 834 14.66 -4.14 27.50
N GLN A 835 15.31 -3.03 27.16
CA GLN A 835 14.68 -1.72 27.10
C GLN A 835 14.17 -1.47 25.68
N THR A 836 12.88 -1.21 25.50
CA THR A 836 12.27 -1.05 24.17
C THR A 836 11.36 0.17 24.06
N SER A 837 11.13 0.61 22.83
CA SER A 837 10.16 1.65 22.47
C SER A 837 9.53 1.28 21.14
N THR A 838 8.22 1.00 21.15
CA THR A 838 7.46 0.71 19.93
C THR A 838 6.51 1.84 19.58
N SER A 839 6.90 3.09 19.86
CA SER A 839 6.08 4.29 19.68
C SER A 839 5.54 4.46 18.26
N THR A 840 6.28 3.96 17.27
CA THR A 840 5.90 4.01 15.86
C THR A 840 4.83 2.98 15.48
N PHE A 841 4.68 1.90 16.25
CA PHE A 841 3.89 0.71 15.90
C PHE A 841 2.71 0.46 16.86
N GLN A 842 2.20 1.51 17.50
CA GLN A 842 1.09 1.45 18.45
C GLN A 842 -0.17 0.81 17.84
N GLY A 843 -0.90 0.03 18.64
CA GLY A 843 -2.10 -0.70 18.20
C GLY A 843 -1.87 -1.76 17.12
N SER A 844 -0.62 -2.17 16.85
CA SER A 844 -0.28 -3.18 15.85
C SER A 844 0.27 -4.47 16.47
N TRP A 845 0.39 -5.54 15.66
CA TRP A 845 0.97 -6.81 16.09
C TRP A 845 2.47 -6.74 16.41
N ALA A 846 3.17 -5.65 16.04
CA ALA A 846 4.61 -5.51 16.29
C ALA A 846 4.94 -5.61 17.79
N GLN A 847 4.14 -4.98 18.65
CA GLN A 847 4.41 -4.82 20.08
C GLN A 847 4.35 -6.17 20.82
N PRO A 848 3.26 -6.95 20.73
CA PRO A 848 3.22 -8.27 21.34
C PRO A 848 4.16 -9.26 20.64
N GLN A 849 4.41 -9.12 19.32
CA GLN A 849 5.44 -9.91 18.63
C GLN A 849 6.81 -9.70 19.26
N HIS A 850 7.18 -8.45 19.54
CA HIS A 850 8.46 -8.12 20.14
C HIS A 850 8.58 -8.66 21.57
N ALA A 851 7.59 -8.37 22.43
CA ALA A 851 7.58 -8.80 23.82
C ALA A 851 7.63 -10.31 24.01
N SER A 852 7.04 -11.07 23.08
CA SER A 852 7.10 -12.53 23.11
C SER A 852 8.52 -13.11 22.97
N LEU A 853 9.45 -12.37 22.37
CA LEU A 853 10.82 -12.84 22.15
C LEU A 853 11.59 -12.95 23.46
N ALA A 854 11.23 -12.18 24.49
CA ALA A 854 11.80 -12.32 25.82
C ALA A 854 11.59 -13.74 26.38
N ALA A 855 10.41 -14.35 26.17
CA ALA A 855 10.14 -15.73 26.58
C ALA A 855 11.06 -16.72 25.85
N VAL A 856 11.24 -16.52 24.55
CA VAL A 856 12.11 -17.38 23.72
C VAL A 856 13.56 -17.28 24.21
N ARG A 857 14.08 -16.06 24.40
CA ARG A 857 15.45 -15.81 24.90
C ARG A 857 15.66 -16.38 26.30
N ALA A 858 14.63 -16.32 27.15
CA ALA A 858 14.69 -16.86 28.49
C ALA A 858 14.92 -18.38 28.47
N VAL A 859 14.10 -19.11 27.71
CA VAL A 859 14.21 -20.57 27.57
C VAL A 859 15.49 -21.00 26.89
N GLU A 860 15.93 -20.27 25.87
CA GLU A 860 17.16 -20.57 25.15
C GLU A 860 18.39 -20.51 26.04
N THR A 861 18.48 -19.47 26.87
CA THR A 861 19.66 -19.22 27.70
C THR A 861 19.57 -19.81 29.10
N GLY A 862 18.36 -20.16 29.55
CA GLY A 862 18.10 -20.58 30.92
C GLY A 862 18.25 -19.42 31.91
N ARG A 863 17.84 -18.21 31.50
CA ARG A 863 17.83 -17.01 32.35
C ARG A 863 16.46 -16.35 32.32
N PRO A 864 15.98 -15.79 33.45
CA PRO A 864 14.79 -14.95 33.40
C PRO A 864 15.04 -13.73 32.49
N ALA A 865 13.96 -13.22 31.88
CA ALA A 865 14.00 -12.10 30.96
C ALA A 865 12.92 -11.07 31.32
N VAL A 866 13.32 -9.80 31.37
CA VAL A 866 12.44 -8.66 31.63
C VAL A 866 12.50 -7.75 30.41
N GLN A 867 11.37 -7.49 29.77
CA GLN A 867 11.22 -6.47 28.74
C GLN A 867 10.41 -5.30 29.27
N VAL A 868 10.93 -4.09 29.08
CA VAL A 868 10.30 -2.84 29.51
C VAL A 868 10.11 -1.92 28.33
N GLY A 869 8.86 -1.61 28.03
CA GLY A 869 8.48 -0.66 27.00
C GLY A 869 8.35 0.76 27.55
N LEU A 870 8.96 1.74 26.87
CA LEU A 870 8.58 3.16 27.02
C LEU A 870 7.12 3.33 26.58
N THR A 871 6.83 2.72 25.44
CA THR A 871 5.52 2.50 24.84
C THR A 871 5.46 1.04 24.36
N GLY A 872 4.26 0.48 24.26
CA GLY A 872 4.07 -0.92 23.92
C GLY A 872 4.09 -1.88 25.10
N ASP A 873 4.38 -3.14 24.81
CA ASP A 873 4.19 -4.24 25.76
C ASP A 873 5.44 -4.43 26.65
N SER A 874 5.21 -4.40 27.96
CA SER A 874 6.17 -4.83 28.98
C SER A 874 5.83 -6.24 29.46
N ALA A 875 6.85 -7.09 29.56
CA ALA A 875 6.65 -8.50 29.90
C ALA A 875 7.81 -9.06 30.72
N VAL A 876 7.48 -9.95 31.66
CA VAL A 876 8.45 -10.61 32.55
C VAL A 876 8.27 -12.12 32.46
N PHE A 877 9.36 -12.83 32.21
CA PHE A 877 9.40 -14.28 32.08
C PHE A 877 10.44 -14.92 33.00
N ASP A 878 10.13 -16.09 33.54
CA ASP A 878 11.12 -16.92 34.23
C ASP A 878 12.07 -17.62 33.23
N ALA A 879 13.08 -18.32 33.74
CA ALA A 879 14.06 -19.04 32.92
C ALA A 879 13.48 -20.23 32.12
N HIS A 880 12.24 -20.64 32.40
CA HIS A 880 11.53 -21.70 31.69
C HIS A 880 10.50 -21.13 30.69
N GLY A 881 10.41 -19.80 30.55
CA GLY A 881 9.49 -19.13 29.65
C GLY A 881 8.07 -19.00 30.21
N HIS A 882 7.85 -19.26 31.50
CA HIS A 882 6.56 -18.98 32.13
C HIS A 882 6.39 -17.48 32.30
N LEU A 883 5.19 -17.00 31.99
CA LEU A 883 4.83 -15.60 32.12
C LEU A 883 4.63 -15.26 33.60
N LEU A 884 5.36 -14.25 34.09
CA LEU A 884 5.23 -13.70 35.44
C LEU A 884 4.37 -12.43 35.44
N ALA A 885 4.55 -11.57 34.44
CA ALA A 885 3.75 -10.35 34.26
C ALA A 885 3.69 -9.94 32.78
N TRP A 886 2.53 -9.47 32.32
CA TRP A 886 2.35 -8.87 30.99
C TRP A 886 1.46 -7.64 31.09
N HIS A 887 1.94 -6.51 30.60
CA HIS A 887 1.17 -5.27 30.48
C HIS A 887 1.27 -4.76 29.05
N GLY A 888 0.12 -4.68 28.36
CA GLY A 888 0.06 -4.29 26.95
C GLY A 888 0.24 -2.78 26.73
N ASP A 889 0.20 -2.37 25.45
CA ASP A 889 0.39 -0.99 25.01
C ASP A 889 -0.57 0.06 25.62
N GLY A 890 -1.78 -0.36 26.01
CA GLY A 890 -2.74 0.51 26.71
C GLY A 890 -2.42 0.76 28.20
N TYR A 891 -1.44 0.06 28.78
CA TYR A 891 -1.07 0.23 30.19
C TYR A 891 -0.17 1.46 30.39
N ARG A 892 -0.42 2.21 31.47
CA ARG A 892 0.44 3.29 31.95
C ARG A 892 0.58 3.19 33.46
N GLY A 893 1.78 2.91 33.94
CA GLY A 893 2.01 2.59 35.35
C GLY A 893 3.40 2.07 35.64
N ALA A 894 3.61 1.67 36.89
CA ALA A 894 4.81 0.96 37.31
C ALA A 894 4.44 -0.21 38.22
N PHE A 895 5.17 -1.31 38.13
CA PHE A 895 4.92 -2.52 38.91
C PHE A 895 6.24 -3.23 39.25
N VAL A 896 6.28 -3.94 40.38
CA VAL A 896 7.43 -4.73 40.81
C VAL A 896 7.11 -6.21 40.67
N THR A 897 8.02 -6.96 40.05
CA THR A 897 7.91 -8.42 39.91
C THR A 897 9.08 -9.09 40.63
N GLN A 898 8.80 -10.12 41.41
CA GLN A 898 9.83 -10.99 41.99
C GLN A 898 10.34 -11.94 40.90
N VAL A 899 11.55 -11.72 40.43
CA VAL A 899 12.14 -12.50 39.33
C VAL A 899 13.02 -13.61 39.90
N PRO A 900 12.69 -14.90 39.68
CA PRO A 900 13.48 -16.01 40.20
C PRO A 900 14.81 -16.13 39.44
N LEU A 901 15.92 -16.06 40.18
CA LEU A 901 17.26 -16.25 39.64
C LEU A 901 17.66 -17.72 39.72
N VAL A 902 18.14 -18.27 38.61
CA VAL A 902 18.50 -19.68 38.51
C VAL A 902 19.99 -19.89 38.33
N SER A 903 20.46 -21.09 38.66
CA SER A 903 21.81 -21.57 38.33
C SER A 903 21.76 -22.65 37.23
N GLY A 904 22.91 -22.92 36.62
CA GLY A 904 23.02 -23.83 35.49
C GLY A 904 22.97 -23.14 34.13
N THR A 905 23.03 -23.96 33.07
CA THR A 905 23.02 -23.55 31.65
C THR A 905 22.25 -24.57 30.83
N THR A 906 21.59 -24.10 29.77
CA THR A 906 20.89 -24.98 28.82
C THR A 906 21.88 -25.62 27.84
N PRO A 907 21.52 -26.74 27.21
CA PRO A 907 22.31 -27.30 26.11
C PRO A 907 22.54 -26.29 24.97
N TYR A 908 21.52 -25.55 24.56
CA TYR A 908 21.63 -24.54 23.51
C TYR A 908 22.57 -23.38 23.86
N GLN A 909 22.63 -22.94 25.12
CA GLN A 909 23.62 -21.97 25.58
C GLN A 909 25.05 -22.45 25.29
N ARG A 910 25.32 -23.75 25.43
CA ARG A 910 26.64 -24.35 25.19
C ARG A 910 26.93 -24.59 23.71
N THR A 911 25.96 -25.13 22.96
CA THR A 911 26.19 -25.61 21.59
C THR A 911 25.91 -24.56 20.51
N GLY A 912 25.11 -23.54 20.80
CA GLY A 912 24.67 -22.54 19.82
C GLY A 912 23.83 -23.13 18.70
N ASP A 913 23.89 -22.51 17.52
CA ASP A 913 22.97 -22.72 16.38
C ASP A 913 23.23 -24.01 15.57
N TRP A 914 23.50 -25.13 16.24
CA TRP A 914 23.79 -26.42 15.61
C TRP A 914 22.65 -26.89 14.68
N MET A 915 21.39 -26.58 15.01
CA MET A 915 20.24 -26.95 14.18
C MET A 915 20.26 -26.23 12.83
N LEU A 916 20.72 -24.97 12.78
CA LEU A 916 20.92 -24.26 11.51
C LEU A 916 21.99 -24.98 10.68
N ALA A 917 23.12 -25.34 11.29
CA ALA A 917 24.18 -26.07 10.61
C ALA A 917 23.66 -27.40 10.02
N VAL A 918 22.91 -28.18 10.80
CA VAL A 918 22.27 -29.43 10.32
C VAL A 918 21.34 -29.16 9.14
N ALA A 919 20.48 -28.14 9.22
CA ALA A 919 19.56 -27.82 8.14
C ALA A 919 20.28 -27.41 6.85
N PHE A 920 21.32 -26.58 6.93
CA PHE A 920 22.14 -26.21 5.78
C PHE A 920 22.85 -27.42 5.17
N THR A 921 23.42 -28.30 6.00
CA THR A 921 24.06 -29.54 5.53
C THR A 921 23.08 -30.47 4.82
N VAL A 922 21.88 -30.68 5.39
CA VAL A 922 20.81 -31.48 4.76
C VAL A 922 20.40 -30.90 3.41
N LEU A 923 20.16 -29.58 3.35
CA LEU A 923 19.75 -28.92 2.11
C LEU A 923 20.85 -29.01 1.05
N ALA A 924 22.11 -28.75 1.42
CA ALA A 924 23.25 -28.87 0.53
C ALA A 924 23.39 -30.30 -0.01
N GLY A 925 23.30 -31.31 0.85
CA GLY A 925 23.33 -32.73 0.45
C GLY A 925 22.20 -33.09 -0.52
N ALA A 926 20.98 -32.58 -0.28
CA ALA A 926 19.85 -32.80 -1.18
C ALA A 926 20.05 -32.13 -2.56
N VAL A 927 20.65 -30.94 -2.60
CA VAL A 927 20.99 -30.23 -3.85
C VAL A 927 22.12 -30.95 -4.61
N THR A 928 23.15 -31.42 -3.92
CA THR A 928 24.25 -32.18 -4.55
C THR A 928 23.77 -33.51 -5.12
N ALA A 929 23.01 -34.30 -4.34
CA ALA A 929 22.40 -35.53 -4.82
C ALA A 929 21.46 -35.28 -6.01
N ALA A 930 20.82 -34.12 -6.05
CA ALA A 930 19.99 -33.69 -7.16
C ALA A 930 20.75 -33.32 -8.43
N GLY A 931 21.97 -32.77 -8.30
CA GLY A 931 22.88 -32.45 -9.40
C GLY A 931 23.50 -33.70 -10.00
N LEU A 932 24.01 -34.61 -9.17
CA LEU A 932 24.65 -35.86 -9.60
C LEU A 932 23.68 -36.80 -10.33
N GLY A 933 22.40 -36.80 -9.94
CA GLY A 933 21.34 -37.57 -10.61
C GLY A 933 20.94 -37.07 -12.00
N ARG A 934 21.49 -35.94 -12.49
CA ARG A 934 21.30 -35.46 -13.88
C ARG A 934 22.36 -35.99 -14.86
N GLY A 935 23.44 -36.61 -14.36
CA GLY A 935 24.57 -37.10 -15.16
C GLY A 935 24.59 -38.61 -15.41
N ARG A 936 23.53 -39.35 -15.07
CA ARG A 936 23.37 -40.75 -15.45
C ARG A 936 22.23 -40.84 -16.48
N PRO A 937 22.50 -41.28 -17.72
CA PRO A 937 21.50 -41.40 -18.78
C PRO A 937 20.36 -42.36 -18.40
#